data_AF-A0A2N1U2K1-F1
#
_entry.id   AF-A0A2N1U2K1-F1
#
_cell.length_a   1.000
_cell.length_b   1.000
_cell.length_c   1.000
_cell.angle_alpha   90.00
_cell.angle_beta   90.00
_cell.angle_gamma   90.00
#
_symmetry.space_group_name_H-M   'P 1'
#
loop_
_entity.id
_entity.type
_entity.pdbx_description
1 polymer ?
#
loop_
_entity_poly.entity_id
_entity_poly.type
_entity_poly.pdbx_seq_one_letter_code
_entity_poly.pdbx_strand_id
1 'polypeptide(L)'
;MKKVALAILLLLIVPVALLALAELVVYGAGYGYDTSLFIADKMPDGQPCLRVNYQAARRFFPGNLARRPLPEIMPAIKPDKRLRIFVVGESAARGESLADFSFARMLEAALNKDSSEQVAEVINTGIPAINSWVLREFCNEIISYKPDALVIYAGHNEFIGPYGPASVFGLAKNRAAALAGIWASSLHMVQALKTDRLPAELARGWQGLEMFLKNSIPADSPAVIECQSNWQENMQDIFRTAQKHNIPVVWCRVPVNQRDCPPFMSDIRGLSQADQNKIKALGEEISEGDLSTAAGLAGELEKTAKNHALYNYLAALLNQASDNRGLARDLFRKAVDLDCFRVRTSDRFNEAAHELAKRHGAQIAYVDDVFAEQSELGTIGEELIYDHVHLTEKGHYLVAKNIYYAMTRNVLKSRFPAERTFPDKDELLQLLGYSSADAIANLEHIISSANRPPFTLQYGHKQRLKNLSDELKKLQQKSDKAGDIAITSASLDQQPFNQRTATRLAMLLNEQPQAATALFEKSLKLNPFNIDTLNNLASLKIQQNQLLDAEALLNRALELAPGFAQANFNLGLVAAARKEPEKSATLYRTAVAADPSMFLALRNLGNLHFRNREFTQAKQAYEMAATAAPNDLPSQLGIGNCLMEMKEPTMAIEMYRRAVEAFADSPLPRYSLGKALESSGKPAEATRPYEEAAKLGHLPSLQQLINLQLQEKIALEAEHFAKLCLLGCELTEFKEPWFNQTLAISHAQRGELDEALGILHRAATLAQEQGKNELLQEIKANIELINTSR
;
A
#
# COMPACT_ATOMS: atom_id res chain seq x y z
N MET A 1 -5.84 -61.99 18.86
CA MET A 1 -6.36 -60.80 19.58
C MET A 1 -5.27 -60.06 20.37
N LYS A 2 -4.61 -60.68 21.37
CA LYS A 2 -3.57 -59.99 22.19
C LYS A 2 -2.37 -59.41 21.41
N LYS A 3 -1.85 -60.12 20.39
CA LYS A 3 -0.75 -59.61 19.54
C LYS A 3 -1.15 -58.44 18.65
N VAL A 4 -2.39 -58.42 18.16
CA VAL A 4 -2.95 -57.31 17.37
C VAL A 4 -3.20 -56.09 18.25
N ALA A 5 -3.74 -56.28 19.45
CA ALA A 5 -3.92 -55.21 20.42
C ALA A 5 -2.57 -54.60 20.87
N LEU A 6 -1.54 -55.44 21.09
CA LEU A 6 -0.20 -54.99 21.41
C LEU A 6 0.45 -54.23 20.24
N ALA A 7 0.24 -54.68 19.00
CA ALA A 7 0.72 -53.99 17.81
C ALA A 7 0.02 -52.63 17.63
N ILE A 8 -1.31 -52.55 17.83
CA ILE A 8 -2.05 -51.28 17.81
C ILE A 8 -1.54 -50.33 18.91
N LEU A 9 -1.33 -50.84 20.12
CA LEU A 9 -0.79 -50.07 21.24
C LEU A 9 0.59 -49.49 20.89
N LEU A 10 1.51 -50.32 20.39
CA LEU A 10 2.90 -49.90 20.14
C LEU A 10 3.09 -49.08 18.86
N LEU A 11 2.31 -49.34 17.80
CA LEU A 11 2.49 -48.69 16.50
C LEU A 11 1.60 -47.46 16.30
N LEU A 12 0.49 -47.33 17.03
CA LEU A 12 -0.44 -46.21 16.89
C LEU A 12 -0.57 -45.40 18.19
N ILE A 13 -0.87 -46.05 19.31
CA ILE A 13 -1.20 -45.33 20.55
C ILE A 13 0.04 -44.69 21.17
N VAL A 14 1.13 -45.45 21.35
CA VAL A 14 2.36 -44.95 21.97
C VAL A 14 2.97 -43.78 21.19
N PRO A 15 3.14 -43.83 19.86
CA PRO A 15 3.64 -42.68 19.09
C PRO A 15 2.76 -41.44 19.21
N VAL A 16 1.44 -41.59 19.13
CA VAL A 16 0.50 -40.46 19.28
C VAL A 16 0.57 -39.86 20.68
N ALA A 17 0.67 -40.69 21.72
CA ALA A 17 0.83 -40.22 23.10
C ALA A 17 2.15 -39.47 23.31
N LEU A 18 3.25 -39.94 22.70
CA LEU A 18 4.54 -39.24 22.74
C LEU A 18 4.50 -37.90 22.02
N LEU A 19 3.86 -37.84 20.84
CA LEU A 19 3.67 -36.59 20.11
C LEU A 19 2.78 -35.60 20.87
N ALA A 20 1.71 -36.09 21.50
CA ALA A 20 0.84 -35.26 22.34
C ALA A 20 1.60 -34.73 23.58
N LEU A 21 2.43 -35.55 24.21
CA LEU A 21 3.28 -35.12 25.31
C LEU A 21 4.30 -34.06 24.84
N ALA A 22 4.92 -34.26 23.67
CA ALA A 22 5.85 -33.29 23.10
C ALA A 22 5.16 -31.96 22.80
N GLU A 23 3.96 -31.97 22.22
CA GLU A 23 3.13 -30.78 22.00
C GLU A 23 2.84 -30.04 23.32
N LEU A 24 2.45 -30.75 24.38
CA LEU A 24 2.21 -30.16 25.70
C LEU A 24 3.47 -29.54 26.31
N VAL A 25 4.63 -30.17 26.13
CA VAL A 25 5.92 -29.65 26.60
C VAL A 25 6.29 -28.37 25.85
N VAL A 26 6.16 -28.36 24.51
CA VAL A 26 6.47 -27.18 23.68
C VAL A 26 5.51 -26.03 23.99
N TYR A 27 4.21 -26.33 24.12
CA TYR A 27 3.19 -25.37 24.54
C TYR A 27 3.48 -24.80 25.94
N GLY A 28 3.79 -25.65 26.92
CA GLY A 28 4.12 -25.24 28.28
C GLY A 28 5.40 -24.41 28.39
N ALA A 29 6.32 -24.56 27.44
CA ALA A 29 7.52 -23.74 27.31
C ALA A 29 7.26 -22.38 26.63
N GLY A 30 6.04 -22.10 26.18
CA GLY A 30 5.66 -20.84 25.53
C GLY A 30 6.14 -20.69 24.08
N TYR A 31 6.54 -21.80 23.43
CA TYR A 31 6.90 -21.78 22.01
C TYR A 31 5.66 -21.76 21.13
N GLY A 32 5.72 -21.01 20.02
CA GLY A 32 4.66 -20.92 19.03
C GLY A 32 3.85 -19.63 19.13
N TYR A 33 2.69 -19.61 18.50
CA TYR A 33 1.74 -18.50 18.53
C TYR A 33 0.30 -19.02 18.46
N ASP A 34 -0.60 -18.26 19.06
CA ASP A 34 -2.03 -18.53 18.98
C ASP A 34 -2.49 -18.39 17.52
N THR A 35 -3.22 -19.39 17.02
CA THR A 35 -3.73 -19.42 15.64
C THR A 35 -5.18 -18.98 15.51
N SER A 36 -5.84 -18.64 16.62
CA SER A 36 -7.19 -18.09 16.64
C SER A 36 -7.28 -16.79 15.85
N LEU A 37 -8.45 -16.51 15.29
CA LEU A 37 -8.73 -15.24 14.62
C LEU A 37 -8.87 -14.10 15.64
N PHE A 38 -9.45 -14.37 16.82
CA PHE A 38 -9.57 -13.43 17.93
C PHE A 38 -9.06 -14.02 19.24
N ILE A 39 -8.33 -13.20 19.99
CA ILE A 39 -7.80 -13.53 21.32
C ILE A 39 -8.67 -12.86 22.39
N ALA A 40 -8.98 -13.63 23.46
CA ALA A 40 -9.64 -13.09 24.64
C ALA A 40 -8.70 -12.16 25.43
N ASP A 41 -9.17 -10.96 25.72
CA ASP A 41 -8.41 -9.93 26.43
C ASP A 41 -9.38 -9.07 27.29
N LYS A 42 -8.87 -8.00 27.91
CA LYS A 42 -9.67 -7.09 28.73
C LYS A 42 -9.50 -5.64 28.30
N MET A 43 -10.61 -4.93 28.26
CA MET A 43 -10.63 -3.47 28.14
C MET A 43 -9.99 -2.81 29.38
N PRO A 44 -9.58 -1.53 29.31
CA PRO A 44 -8.95 -0.84 30.44
C PRO A 44 -9.84 -0.76 31.69
N ASP A 45 -11.16 -0.83 31.52
CA ASP A 45 -12.15 -0.89 32.60
C ASP A 45 -12.37 -2.32 33.15
N GLY A 46 -11.65 -3.31 32.64
CA GLY A 46 -11.71 -4.71 33.06
C GLY A 46 -12.75 -5.55 32.33
N GLN A 47 -13.58 -4.98 31.46
CA GLN A 47 -14.58 -5.75 30.72
C GLN A 47 -13.93 -6.74 29.74
N PRO A 48 -14.45 -7.99 29.64
CA PRO A 48 -13.88 -8.99 28.75
C PRO A 48 -14.20 -8.67 27.28
N CYS A 49 -13.18 -8.73 26.44
CA CYS A 49 -13.28 -8.45 25.00
C CYS A 49 -12.58 -9.54 24.18
N LEU A 50 -12.91 -9.59 22.90
CA LEU A 50 -12.21 -10.36 21.89
C LEU A 50 -11.53 -9.35 20.96
N ARG A 51 -10.21 -9.32 20.97
CA ARG A 51 -9.41 -8.50 20.06
C ARG A 51 -8.90 -9.35 18.91
N VAL A 52 -8.69 -8.73 17.76
CA VAL A 52 -8.08 -9.44 16.64
C VAL A 52 -6.70 -9.99 17.01
N ASN A 53 -6.38 -11.17 16.48
CA ASN A 53 -5.04 -11.71 16.52
C ASN A 53 -4.24 -11.29 15.29
N TYR A 54 -3.30 -10.35 15.45
CA TYR A 54 -2.45 -9.91 14.34
C TYR A 54 -1.54 -11.00 13.77
N GLN A 55 -1.42 -12.14 14.45
CA GLN A 55 -0.65 -13.30 14.00
C GLN A 55 -1.51 -14.39 13.33
N ALA A 56 -2.84 -14.24 13.25
CA ALA A 56 -3.75 -15.26 12.72
C ALA A 56 -3.35 -15.77 11.32
N ALA A 57 -2.87 -14.87 10.46
CA ALA A 57 -2.43 -15.20 9.11
C ALA A 57 -1.15 -16.06 9.07
N ARG A 58 -0.29 -16.06 10.10
CA ARG A 58 0.93 -16.88 10.13
C ARG A 58 0.67 -18.38 10.03
N ARG A 59 -0.57 -18.80 10.35
CA ARG A 59 -1.05 -20.17 10.13
C ARG A 59 -1.00 -20.55 8.64
N PHE A 60 -1.32 -19.62 7.75
CA PHE A 60 -1.50 -19.86 6.31
C PHE A 60 -0.35 -19.35 5.45
N PHE A 61 0.44 -18.40 5.97
CA PHE A 61 1.59 -17.81 5.28
C PHE A 61 2.91 -18.16 5.98
N PRO A 62 4.04 -18.15 5.26
CA PRO A 62 5.35 -18.30 5.87
C PRO A 62 5.90 -16.93 6.33
N GLY A 63 6.53 -16.89 7.52
CA GLY A 63 7.31 -15.75 8.01
C GLY A 63 6.66 -14.37 7.84
N ASN A 64 7.43 -13.44 7.28
CA ASN A 64 7.07 -12.04 7.03
C ASN A 64 6.11 -11.82 5.84
N LEU A 65 5.65 -12.89 5.17
CA LEU A 65 4.61 -12.78 4.13
C LEU A 65 3.20 -12.73 4.73
N ALA A 66 3.05 -13.07 6.01
CA ALA A 66 1.76 -13.04 6.69
C ALA A 66 1.17 -11.63 6.69
N ARG A 67 -0.07 -11.52 6.20
CA ARG A 67 -0.80 -10.24 6.12
C ARG A 67 -1.59 -9.99 7.38
N ARG A 68 -1.64 -8.73 7.83
CA ARG A 68 -2.32 -8.36 9.07
C ARG A 68 -3.84 -8.25 8.84
N PRO A 69 -4.68 -8.77 9.76
CA PRO A 69 -6.12 -8.50 9.76
C PRO A 69 -6.42 -7.04 10.12
N LEU A 70 -7.68 -6.62 9.97
CA LEU A 70 -8.15 -5.31 10.44
C LEU A 70 -8.14 -5.27 11.98
N PRO A 71 -7.95 -4.09 12.61
CA PRO A 71 -7.92 -3.94 14.08
C PRO A 71 -9.34 -4.05 14.67
N GLU A 72 -10.04 -5.15 14.42
CA GLU A 72 -11.39 -5.39 14.93
C GLU A 72 -11.34 -5.78 16.42
N ILE A 73 -12.35 -5.30 17.15
CA ILE A 73 -12.59 -5.62 18.55
C ILE A 73 -14.09 -5.80 18.76
N MET A 74 -14.47 -6.74 19.62
CA MET A 74 -15.86 -6.93 20.04
C MET A 74 -15.94 -7.34 21.52
N PRO A 75 -17.07 -7.11 22.21
CA PRO A 75 -17.29 -7.66 23.55
C PRO A 75 -17.23 -9.19 23.54
N ALA A 76 -16.52 -9.81 24.48
CA ALA A 76 -16.46 -11.28 24.58
C ALA A 76 -17.83 -11.85 24.96
N ILE A 77 -18.53 -11.14 25.83
CA ILE A 77 -19.94 -11.38 26.14
C ILE A 77 -20.75 -10.48 25.23
N LYS A 78 -21.41 -11.07 24.23
CA LYS A 78 -22.27 -10.36 23.31
C LYS A 78 -23.40 -9.64 24.07
N PRO A 79 -23.56 -8.31 23.93
CA PRO A 79 -24.62 -7.57 24.59
C PRO A 79 -26.02 -8.02 24.15
N ASP A 80 -26.97 -7.99 25.08
CA ASP A 80 -28.35 -8.35 24.79
C ASP A 80 -28.93 -7.46 23.68
N LYS A 81 -29.65 -8.08 22.74
CA LYS A 81 -30.28 -7.44 21.56
C LYS A 81 -29.33 -6.84 20.53
N ARG A 82 -28.02 -6.73 20.78
CA ARG A 82 -27.04 -6.31 19.78
C ARG A 82 -26.83 -7.41 18.75
N LEU A 83 -26.94 -7.05 17.48
CA LEU A 83 -26.66 -7.94 16.36
C LEU A 83 -25.16 -8.03 16.13
N ARG A 84 -24.65 -9.24 15.93
CA ARG A 84 -23.26 -9.54 15.61
C ARG A 84 -23.19 -10.18 14.24
N ILE A 85 -22.71 -9.44 13.26
CA ILE A 85 -22.63 -9.87 11.87
C ILE A 85 -21.16 -10.01 11.49
N PHE A 86 -20.77 -11.13 10.90
CA PHE A 86 -19.40 -11.30 10.39
C PHE A 86 -19.39 -11.20 8.87
N VAL A 87 -18.48 -10.38 8.35
CA VAL A 87 -18.12 -10.36 6.94
C VAL A 87 -16.89 -11.25 6.76
N VAL A 88 -17.05 -12.29 5.96
CA VAL A 88 -16.03 -13.29 5.61
C VAL A 88 -15.69 -13.12 4.14
N GLY A 89 -14.42 -12.83 3.85
CA GLY A 89 -13.97 -12.58 2.49
C GLY A 89 -12.50 -12.18 2.42
N GLU A 90 -12.07 -11.78 1.24
CA GLU A 90 -10.66 -11.56 0.88
C GLU A 90 -10.33 -10.05 0.87
N SER A 91 -9.36 -9.61 0.06
CA SER A 91 -8.98 -8.19 -0.05
C SER A 91 -10.13 -7.28 -0.50
N ALA A 92 -10.94 -7.71 -1.48
CA ALA A 92 -12.12 -6.96 -1.93
C ALA A 92 -13.17 -6.79 -0.83
N ALA A 93 -13.37 -7.81 0.01
CA ALA A 93 -14.27 -7.74 1.16
C ALA A 93 -13.72 -6.86 2.29
N ARG A 94 -12.41 -6.90 2.50
CA ARG A 94 -11.70 -6.02 3.44
C ARG A 94 -11.88 -4.54 3.08
N GLY A 95 -11.87 -4.24 1.78
CA GLY A 95 -11.95 -2.88 1.23
C GLY A 95 -10.60 -2.22 0.93
N GLU A 96 -9.48 -2.94 1.12
CA GLU A 96 -8.11 -2.43 0.89
C GLU A 96 -7.85 -1.02 1.48
N SER A 97 -7.49 -0.02 0.69
CA SER A 97 -7.33 1.39 1.12
C SER A 97 -8.62 2.03 1.66
N LEU A 98 -9.78 1.53 1.26
CA LEU A 98 -11.10 1.97 1.71
C LEU A 98 -11.65 1.10 2.84
N ALA A 99 -10.83 0.37 3.60
CA ALA A 99 -11.32 -0.51 4.67
C ALA A 99 -12.27 0.18 5.68
N ASP A 100 -12.00 1.45 5.96
CA ASP A 100 -12.78 2.32 6.85
C ASP A 100 -14.11 2.79 6.23
N PHE A 101 -14.25 2.66 4.91
CA PHE A 101 -15.42 3.00 4.10
C PHE A 101 -15.96 1.77 3.35
N SER A 102 -15.50 0.57 3.73
CA SER A 102 -15.86 -0.69 3.09
C SER A 102 -17.36 -0.95 3.21
N PHE A 103 -17.89 -1.85 2.39
CA PHE A 103 -19.29 -2.22 2.47
C PHE A 103 -19.70 -2.75 3.85
N ALA A 104 -18.75 -3.35 4.61
CA ALA A 104 -18.97 -3.77 5.99
C ALA A 104 -19.25 -2.58 6.91
N ARG A 105 -18.50 -1.48 6.73
CA ARG A 105 -18.67 -0.23 7.49
C ARG A 105 -19.93 0.52 7.07
N MET A 106 -20.22 0.59 5.76
CA MET A 106 -21.46 1.16 5.27
C MET A 106 -22.69 0.39 5.77
N LEU A 107 -22.61 -0.94 5.82
CA LEU A 107 -23.67 -1.79 6.38
C LEU A 107 -23.87 -1.53 7.89
N GLU A 108 -22.78 -1.44 8.65
CA GLU A 108 -22.82 -1.11 10.08
C GLU A 108 -23.45 0.27 10.33
N ALA A 109 -23.02 1.29 9.60
CA ALA A 109 -23.59 2.63 9.69
C ALA A 109 -25.08 2.64 9.35
N ALA A 110 -25.48 1.95 8.28
CA ALA A 110 -26.89 1.86 7.87
C ALA A 110 -27.77 1.16 8.91
N LEU A 111 -27.29 0.09 9.56
CA LEU A 111 -28.02 -0.67 10.58
C LEU A 111 -28.13 0.07 11.91
N ASN A 112 -27.15 0.92 12.24
CA ASN A 112 -27.14 1.74 13.44
C ASN A 112 -27.75 3.13 13.24
N LYS A 113 -28.06 3.51 11.99
CA LYS A 113 -28.76 4.77 11.69
C LYS A 113 -30.00 4.93 12.58
N ASP A 114 -30.20 6.14 13.09
CA ASP A 114 -31.29 6.54 13.99
C ASP A 114 -31.25 5.91 15.41
N SER A 115 -30.13 5.30 15.82
CA SER A 115 -29.94 4.81 17.18
C SER A 115 -28.81 5.52 17.91
N SER A 116 -29.07 5.88 19.17
CA SER A 116 -28.04 6.36 20.09
C SER A 116 -27.17 5.25 20.68
N GLU A 117 -27.55 3.99 20.47
CA GLU A 117 -26.82 2.80 20.90
C GLU A 117 -26.33 2.01 19.69
N GLN A 118 -25.28 1.22 19.87
CA GLN A 118 -24.83 0.28 18.84
C GLN A 118 -25.75 -0.94 18.81
N VAL A 119 -26.73 -0.91 17.91
CA VAL A 119 -27.71 -1.98 17.63
C VAL A 119 -27.08 -3.14 16.86
N ALA A 120 -26.09 -2.86 16.00
CA ALA A 120 -25.36 -3.84 15.23
C ALA A 120 -23.86 -3.59 15.28
N GLU A 121 -23.08 -4.66 15.46
CA GLU A 121 -21.65 -4.70 15.21
C GLU A 121 -21.40 -5.58 13.97
N VAL A 122 -20.69 -5.03 12.98
CA VAL A 122 -20.30 -5.75 11.77
C VAL A 122 -18.80 -5.96 11.84
N ILE A 123 -18.35 -7.20 11.96
CA ILE A 123 -16.94 -7.56 12.11
C ILE A 123 -16.40 -7.99 10.75
N ASN A 124 -15.46 -7.23 10.19
CA ASN A 124 -14.83 -7.55 8.91
C ASN A 124 -13.56 -8.38 9.13
N THR A 125 -13.59 -9.64 8.70
CA THR A 125 -12.48 -10.60 8.87
C THR A 125 -11.54 -10.66 7.66
N GLY A 126 -11.72 -9.75 6.70
CA GLY A 126 -10.95 -9.72 5.46
C GLY A 126 -9.44 -9.54 5.69
N ILE A 127 -8.66 -10.44 5.10
CA ILE A 127 -7.20 -10.37 5.05
C ILE A 127 -6.77 -10.41 3.58
N PRO A 128 -5.81 -9.57 3.15
CA PRO A 128 -5.34 -9.61 1.76
C PRO A 128 -4.76 -10.98 1.38
N ALA A 129 -4.93 -11.36 0.11
CA ALA A 129 -4.39 -12.57 -0.52
C ALA A 129 -4.86 -13.93 0.03
N ILE A 130 -5.79 -13.96 0.98
CA ILE A 130 -6.42 -15.22 1.40
C ILE A 130 -7.42 -15.71 0.33
N ASN A 131 -7.96 -16.90 0.54
CA ASN A 131 -8.94 -17.58 -0.31
C ASN A 131 -9.81 -18.55 0.53
N SER A 132 -10.67 -19.33 -0.11
CA SER A 132 -11.64 -20.25 0.52
C SER A 132 -11.07 -21.25 1.52
N TRP A 133 -9.81 -21.66 1.39
CA TRP A 133 -9.14 -22.52 2.37
C TRP A 133 -9.05 -21.87 3.74
N VAL A 134 -8.69 -20.59 3.75
CA VAL A 134 -8.58 -19.77 4.95
C VAL A 134 -9.96 -19.43 5.48
N LEU A 135 -10.89 -19.02 4.58
CA LEU A 135 -12.25 -18.67 4.97
C LEU A 135 -12.98 -19.84 5.64
N ARG A 136 -12.75 -21.08 5.19
CA ARG A 136 -13.28 -22.30 5.82
C ARG A 136 -12.85 -22.42 7.29
N GLU A 137 -11.57 -22.19 7.59
CA GLU A 137 -11.06 -22.23 8.96
C GLU A 137 -11.63 -21.09 9.80
N PHE A 138 -11.70 -19.88 9.26
CA PHE A 138 -12.29 -18.73 9.97
C PHE A 138 -13.77 -18.98 10.27
N CYS A 139 -14.56 -19.49 9.33
CA CYS A 139 -15.95 -19.82 9.56
C CYS A 139 -16.14 -20.86 10.68
N ASN A 140 -15.27 -21.88 10.73
CA ASN A 140 -15.31 -22.89 11.80
C ASN A 140 -15.02 -22.33 13.19
N GLU A 141 -14.29 -21.22 13.27
CA GLU A 141 -14.01 -20.53 14.53
C GLU A 141 -15.10 -19.50 14.87
N ILE A 142 -15.54 -18.72 13.89
CA ILE A 142 -16.50 -17.62 14.04
C ILE A 142 -17.81 -18.07 14.70
N ILE A 143 -18.26 -19.31 14.45
CA ILE A 143 -19.45 -19.87 15.12
C ILE A 143 -19.39 -19.76 16.65
N SER A 144 -18.20 -19.84 17.24
CA SER A 144 -18.00 -19.77 18.69
C SER A 144 -18.23 -18.36 19.26
N TYR A 145 -18.17 -17.34 18.40
CA TYR A 145 -18.37 -15.94 18.77
C TYR A 145 -19.84 -15.49 18.73
N LYS A 146 -20.78 -16.42 18.54
CA LYS A 146 -22.24 -16.22 18.56
C LYS A 146 -22.75 -15.19 17.51
N PRO A 147 -22.42 -15.37 16.22
CA PRO A 147 -22.93 -14.51 15.16
C PRO A 147 -24.46 -14.65 15.00
N ASP A 148 -25.14 -13.56 14.65
CA ASP A 148 -26.54 -13.61 14.19
C ASP A 148 -26.64 -13.80 12.67
N ALA A 149 -25.59 -13.47 11.93
CA ALA A 149 -25.51 -13.69 10.49
C ALA A 149 -24.06 -13.73 10.01
N LEU A 150 -23.83 -14.45 8.92
CA LEU A 150 -22.60 -14.41 8.14
C LEU A 150 -22.88 -13.77 6.78
N VAL A 151 -22.00 -12.88 6.35
CA VAL A 151 -21.94 -12.33 5.00
C VAL A 151 -20.70 -12.90 4.33
N ILE A 152 -20.86 -13.57 3.20
CA ILE A 152 -19.73 -14.15 2.45
C ILE A 152 -19.56 -13.40 1.14
N TYR A 153 -18.39 -12.79 0.95
CA TYR A 153 -17.96 -12.15 -0.30
C TYR A 153 -16.58 -12.71 -0.66
N ALA A 154 -16.55 -13.75 -1.50
CA ALA A 154 -15.36 -14.54 -1.75
C ALA A 154 -15.37 -15.20 -3.13
N GLY A 155 -14.19 -15.61 -3.60
CA GLY A 155 -14.01 -16.28 -4.89
C GLY A 155 -12.92 -15.65 -5.74
N HIS A 156 -12.31 -14.56 -5.28
CA HIS A 156 -11.07 -14.06 -5.85
C HIS A 156 -9.89 -14.86 -5.27
N ASN A 157 -8.71 -14.75 -5.88
CA ASN A 157 -7.48 -15.36 -5.38
C ASN A 157 -7.49 -16.90 -5.20
N GLU A 158 -8.53 -17.64 -5.61
CA GLU A 158 -8.58 -19.10 -5.44
C GLU A 158 -7.38 -19.82 -6.06
N PHE A 159 -6.85 -19.28 -7.16
CA PHE A 159 -5.67 -19.82 -7.83
C PHE A 159 -4.36 -19.43 -7.14
N ILE A 160 -4.21 -18.18 -6.70
CA ILE A 160 -2.93 -17.61 -6.22
C ILE A 160 -2.77 -17.59 -4.70
N GLY A 161 -3.87 -17.65 -3.95
CA GLY A 161 -3.87 -17.64 -2.49
C GLY A 161 -3.24 -18.90 -1.88
N PRO A 162 -3.15 -18.99 -0.55
CA PRO A 162 -2.65 -20.19 0.13
C PRO A 162 -3.31 -21.47 -0.38
N TYR A 163 -2.52 -22.50 -0.67
CA TYR A 163 -2.97 -23.80 -1.17
C TYR A 163 -3.67 -23.77 -2.54
N GLY A 164 -3.66 -22.64 -3.24
CA GLY A 164 -4.07 -22.54 -4.64
C GLY A 164 -3.03 -23.14 -5.60
N PRO A 165 -3.42 -23.57 -6.82
CA PRO A 165 -2.51 -24.17 -7.80
C PRO A 165 -1.37 -23.25 -8.29
N ALA A 166 -1.53 -21.93 -8.22
CA ALA A 166 -0.50 -20.94 -8.53
C ALA A 166 0.14 -20.36 -7.25
N SER A 167 -0.07 -20.98 -6.09
CA SER A 167 0.46 -20.47 -4.81
C SER A 167 1.99 -20.55 -4.75
N VAL A 168 2.61 -19.50 -4.22
CA VAL A 168 4.05 -19.48 -3.90
C VAL A 168 4.33 -19.86 -2.43
N PHE A 169 3.30 -20.15 -1.64
CA PHE A 169 3.40 -20.32 -0.18
C PHE A 169 3.66 -21.77 0.28
N GLY A 170 3.68 -22.76 -0.62
CA GLY A 170 3.98 -24.18 -0.30
C GLY A 170 2.91 -25.18 -0.76
N LEU A 171 3.18 -26.48 -0.60
CA LEU A 171 2.46 -27.56 -1.27
C LEU A 171 1.24 -28.09 -0.52
N ALA A 172 0.11 -28.15 -1.22
CA ALA A 172 -0.78 -29.29 -1.13
C ALA A 172 -0.89 -29.97 -2.50
N LYS A 173 -0.65 -31.29 -2.55
CA LYS A 173 -0.77 -32.10 -3.78
C LYS A 173 -2.21 -32.56 -4.05
N ASN A 174 -3.09 -32.40 -3.05
CA ASN A 174 -4.51 -32.69 -3.08
C ASN A 174 -5.17 -32.09 -1.81
N ARG A 175 -6.51 -32.07 -1.79
CA ARG A 175 -7.32 -31.53 -0.68
C ARG A 175 -6.99 -32.11 0.69
N ALA A 176 -6.88 -33.43 0.81
CA ALA A 176 -6.66 -34.06 2.11
C ALA A 176 -5.31 -33.66 2.73
N ALA A 177 -4.27 -33.58 1.90
CA ALA A 177 -2.96 -33.09 2.32
C ALA A 177 -3.00 -31.60 2.72
N ALA A 178 -3.77 -30.77 1.99
CA ALA A 178 -3.96 -29.35 2.34
C ALA A 178 -4.58 -29.20 3.73
N LEU A 179 -5.70 -29.88 3.97
CA LEU A 179 -6.42 -29.83 5.24
C LEU A 179 -5.59 -30.39 6.40
N ALA A 180 -4.85 -31.48 6.17
CA ALA A 180 -3.93 -32.03 7.16
C ALA A 180 -2.78 -31.06 7.49
N GLY A 181 -2.24 -30.36 6.48
CA GLY A 181 -1.22 -29.32 6.68
C GLY A 181 -1.75 -28.11 7.44
N ILE A 182 -2.95 -27.64 7.11
CA ILE A 182 -3.64 -26.54 7.82
C ILE A 182 -3.91 -26.92 9.29
N TRP A 183 -4.30 -28.16 9.55
CA TRP A 183 -4.44 -28.67 10.92
C TRP A 183 -3.07 -28.77 11.61
N ALA A 184 -2.07 -29.38 10.98
CA ALA A 184 -0.74 -29.52 11.57
C ALA A 184 -0.10 -28.17 11.91
N SER A 185 -0.38 -27.12 11.12
CA SER A 185 0.11 -25.76 11.36
C SER A 185 -0.40 -25.12 12.67
N SER A 186 -1.46 -25.67 13.28
CA SER A 186 -1.94 -25.23 14.59
C SER A 186 -1.22 -25.89 15.76
N LEU A 187 -0.30 -26.83 15.52
CA LEU A 187 0.47 -27.49 16.56
C LEU A 187 1.74 -26.69 16.87
N HIS A 188 2.01 -26.39 18.14
CA HIS A 188 3.17 -25.62 18.59
C HIS A 188 4.48 -26.32 18.25
N MET A 189 4.53 -27.65 18.28
CA MET A 189 5.70 -28.40 17.84
C MET A 189 5.99 -28.18 16.34
N VAL A 190 4.95 -28.12 15.49
CA VAL A 190 5.12 -27.81 14.07
C VAL A 190 5.55 -26.37 13.88
N GLN A 191 5.00 -25.43 14.65
CA GLN A 191 5.42 -24.03 14.63
C GLN A 191 6.87 -23.86 15.07
N ALA A 192 7.34 -24.60 16.06
CA ALA A 192 8.74 -24.59 16.53
C ALA A 192 9.71 -25.15 15.48
N LEU A 193 9.27 -26.13 14.67
CA LEU A 193 10.04 -26.69 13.57
C LEU A 193 9.96 -25.86 12.28
N LYS A 194 8.92 -25.01 12.14
CA LYS A 194 8.74 -24.13 10.98
C LYS A 194 9.81 -23.05 11.01
N THR A 195 10.86 -23.21 10.20
CA THR A 195 11.85 -22.14 10.03
C THR A 195 11.27 -21.02 9.19
N ASP A 196 11.41 -19.76 9.62
CA ASP A 196 11.10 -18.58 8.81
C ASP A 196 12.08 -18.38 7.63
N ARG A 197 12.87 -19.40 7.28
CA ARG A 197 13.73 -19.39 6.08
C ARG A 197 12.86 -19.51 4.84
N LEU A 198 12.67 -18.38 4.19
CA LEU A 198 12.02 -18.28 2.89
C LEU A 198 13.01 -18.65 1.77
N PRO A 199 12.53 -19.24 0.65
CA PRO A 199 13.28 -19.26 -0.60
C PRO A 199 13.84 -17.88 -0.95
N ALA A 200 15.02 -17.82 -1.59
CA ALA A 200 15.67 -16.55 -1.92
C ALA A 200 14.77 -15.59 -2.72
N GLU A 201 13.89 -16.12 -3.58
CA GLU A 201 12.90 -15.35 -4.33
C GLU A 201 11.84 -14.67 -3.43
N LEU A 202 11.55 -15.24 -2.27
CA LEU A 202 10.56 -14.75 -1.30
C LEU A 202 11.20 -14.00 -0.12
N ALA A 203 12.52 -14.02 0.01
CA ALA A 203 13.27 -13.36 1.09
C ALA A 203 13.12 -11.83 1.09
N ARG A 204 12.72 -11.25 -0.05
CA ARG A 204 12.40 -9.81 -0.20
C ARG A 204 11.03 -9.44 0.38
N GLY A 205 10.36 -10.37 1.06
CA GLY A 205 9.07 -10.13 1.70
C GLY A 205 7.93 -10.03 0.68
N TRP A 206 6.82 -9.44 1.10
CA TRP A 206 5.63 -9.31 0.27
C TRP A 206 5.84 -8.30 -0.86
N GLN A 207 5.93 -8.77 -2.11
CA GLN A 207 6.08 -7.92 -3.31
C GLN A 207 4.76 -7.71 -4.07
N GLY A 208 3.63 -8.06 -3.47
CA GLY A 208 2.32 -7.98 -4.14
C GLY A 208 2.16 -9.04 -5.22
N LEU A 209 1.42 -8.71 -6.27
CA LEU A 209 1.10 -9.63 -7.37
C LEU A 209 2.34 -10.05 -8.20
N GLU A 210 3.43 -9.29 -8.14
CA GLU A 210 4.69 -9.58 -8.83
C GLU A 210 5.25 -10.98 -8.54
N MET A 211 4.99 -11.49 -7.34
CA MET A 211 5.48 -12.80 -6.88
C MET A 211 4.90 -13.97 -7.69
N PHE A 212 3.76 -13.76 -8.35
CA PHE A 212 3.03 -14.79 -9.09
C PHE A 212 3.26 -14.74 -10.60
N LEU A 213 4.10 -13.82 -11.10
CA LEU A 213 4.30 -13.60 -12.54
C LEU A 213 4.77 -14.85 -13.30
N LYS A 214 5.44 -15.79 -12.62
CA LYS A 214 5.92 -17.05 -13.23
C LYS A 214 4.87 -18.18 -13.20
N ASN A 215 3.73 -18.00 -12.50
CA ASN A 215 2.76 -19.05 -12.20
C ASN A 215 1.54 -18.98 -13.13
N SER A 216 1.79 -19.05 -14.44
CA SER A 216 0.75 -19.06 -15.47
C SER A 216 -0.12 -20.33 -15.41
N ILE A 217 -1.44 -20.18 -15.44
CA ILE A 217 -2.41 -21.29 -15.52
C ILE A 217 -3.32 -21.14 -16.74
N PRO A 218 -2.98 -21.82 -17.85
CA PRO A 218 -3.85 -21.85 -19.03
C PRO A 218 -5.23 -22.44 -18.76
N ALA A 219 -6.23 -22.05 -19.55
CA ALA A 219 -7.64 -22.41 -19.33
C ALA A 219 -7.95 -23.91 -19.46
N ASP A 220 -7.14 -24.65 -20.22
CA ASP A 220 -7.24 -26.10 -20.39
C ASP A 220 -6.42 -26.90 -19.36
N SER A 221 -5.75 -26.23 -18.42
CA SER A 221 -4.96 -26.88 -17.39
C SER A 221 -5.84 -27.71 -16.44
N PRO A 222 -5.44 -28.95 -16.09
CA PRO A 222 -6.13 -29.74 -15.06
C PRO A 222 -6.26 -29.02 -13.72
N ALA A 223 -5.33 -28.10 -13.41
CA ALA A 223 -5.35 -27.28 -12.20
C ALA A 223 -6.60 -26.39 -12.10
N VAL A 224 -7.21 -26.01 -13.22
CA VAL A 224 -8.47 -25.24 -13.24
C VAL A 224 -9.61 -26.06 -12.68
N ILE A 225 -9.72 -27.33 -13.08
CA ILE A 225 -10.76 -28.24 -12.62
C ILE A 225 -10.53 -28.59 -11.15
N GLU A 226 -9.29 -28.85 -10.75
CA GLU A 226 -8.94 -29.14 -9.36
C GLU A 226 -9.26 -27.96 -8.44
N CYS A 227 -8.90 -26.73 -8.84
CA CYS A 227 -9.22 -25.52 -8.08
C CYS A 227 -10.74 -25.32 -7.95
N GLN A 228 -11.50 -25.54 -9.01
CA GLN A 228 -12.97 -25.52 -9.00
C GLN A 228 -13.58 -26.51 -8.03
N SER A 229 -13.09 -27.76 -8.04
CA SER A 229 -13.54 -28.77 -7.08
C SER A 229 -13.21 -28.37 -5.64
N ASN A 230 -12.01 -27.87 -5.38
CA ASN A 230 -11.59 -27.44 -4.04
C ASN A 230 -12.39 -26.25 -3.52
N TRP A 231 -12.65 -25.24 -4.36
CA TRP A 231 -13.54 -24.11 -4.06
C TRP A 231 -14.93 -24.61 -3.65
N GLN A 232 -15.53 -25.48 -4.46
CA GLN A 232 -16.86 -26.01 -4.21
C GLN A 232 -16.94 -26.77 -2.87
N GLU A 233 -15.96 -27.62 -2.58
CA GLU A 233 -15.90 -28.36 -1.31
C GLU A 233 -15.66 -27.44 -0.10
N ASN A 234 -14.82 -26.40 -0.24
CA ASN A 234 -14.62 -25.40 0.82
C ASN A 234 -15.90 -24.61 1.09
N MET A 235 -16.60 -24.16 0.05
CA MET A 235 -17.88 -23.46 0.18
C MET A 235 -18.95 -24.35 0.78
N GLN A 236 -18.99 -25.64 0.40
CA GLN A 236 -19.89 -26.62 1.00
C GLN A 236 -19.62 -26.80 2.50
N ASP A 237 -18.35 -26.88 2.91
CA ASP A 237 -17.98 -26.95 4.33
C ASP A 237 -18.46 -25.69 5.08
N ILE A 238 -18.25 -24.50 4.52
CA ILE A 238 -18.68 -23.22 5.13
C ILE A 238 -20.20 -23.19 5.31
N PHE A 239 -20.98 -23.47 4.26
CA PHE A 239 -22.44 -23.47 4.34
C PHE A 239 -22.98 -24.54 5.29
N ARG A 240 -22.40 -25.75 5.27
CA ARG A 240 -22.77 -26.83 6.19
C ARG A 240 -22.48 -26.46 7.65
N THR A 241 -21.33 -25.84 7.93
CA THR A 241 -20.99 -25.36 9.28
C THR A 241 -21.98 -24.32 9.78
N ALA A 242 -22.34 -23.34 8.95
CA ALA A 242 -23.33 -22.32 9.31
C ALA A 242 -24.72 -22.92 9.55
N GLN A 243 -25.19 -23.78 8.63
CA GLN A 243 -26.47 -24.47 8.74
C GLN A 243 -26.55 -25.34 9.99
N LYS A 244 -25.49 -26.11 10.30
CA LYS A 244 -25.41 -26.97 11.50
C LYS A 244 -25.62 -26.18 12.79
N HIS A 245 -25.19 -24.91 12.83
CA HIS A 245 -25.30 -24.04 13.99
C HIS A 245 -26.48 -23.06 13.89
N ASN A 246 -27.35 -23.23 12.89
CA ASN A 246 -28.50 -22.35 12.62
C ASN A 246 -28.10 -20.88 12.46
N ILE A 247 -26.95 -20.61 11.84
CA ILE A 247 -26.50 -19.26 11.54
C ILE A 247 -26.93 -18.91 10.12
N PRO A 248 -27.80 -17.91 9.93
CA PRO A 248 -28.18 -17.42 8.62
C PRO A 248 -26.97 -16.91 7.83
N VAL A 249 -26.98 -17.17 6.52
CA VAL A 249 -25.92 -16.73 5.61
C VAL A 249 -26.51 -15.85 4.52
N VAL A 250 -25.84 -14.75 4.22
CA VAL A 250 -25.99 -13.95 3.01
C VAL A 250 -24.73 -14.16 2.17
N TRP A 251 -24.84 -14.92 1.09
CA TRP A 251 -23.75 -15.09 0.13
C TRP A 251 -23.89 -14.06 -0.99
N CYS A 252 -22.80 -13.39 -1.31
CA CYS A 252 -22.74 -12.43 -2.40
C CYS A 252 -22.26 -13.14 -3.67
N ARG A 253 -23.03 -13.02 -4.76
CA ARG A 253 -22.55 -13.38 -6.09
C ARG A 253 -21.58 -12.30 -6.54
N VAL A 254 -20.30 -12.65 -6.68
CA VAL A 254 -19.21 -11.65 -6.68
C VAL A 254 -18.92 -11.13 -8.09
N PRO A 255 -18.90 -9.79 -8.31
CA PRO A 255 -18.55 -9.18 -9.60
C PRO A 255 -17.03 -9.10 -9.84
N VAL A 256 -16.63 -8.84 -11.09
CA VAL A 256 -15.25 -8.54 -11.49
C VAL A 256 -15.24 -7.42 -12.53
N ASN A 257 -14.15 -6.64 -12.60
CA ASN A 257 -13.98 -5.71 -13.70
C ASN A 257 -13.67 -6.49 -14.98
N GLN A 258 -14.53 -6.30 -15.99
CA GLN A 258 -14.45 -6.96 -17.28
C GLN A 258 -13.95 -6.00 -18.36
N ARG A 259 -14.39 -4.73 -18.32
CA ARG A 259 -14.25 -3.76 -19.40
C ARG A 259 -12.92 -3.02 -19.39
N ASP A 260 -12.48 -2.54 -18.23
CA ASP A 260 -11.39 -1.55 -18.14
C ASP A 260 -10.08 -2.15 -17.61
N CYS A 261 -10.11 -3.44 -17.25
CA CYS A 261 -8.95 -4.19 -16.77
C CYS A 261 -8.57 -5.31 -17.76
N PRO A 262 -7.62 -5.06 -18.68
CA PRO A 262 -7.13 -6.06 -19.61
C PRO A 262 -6.62 -7.32 -18.88
N PRO A 263 -6.54 -8.48 -19.56
CA PRO A 263 -5.91 -9.65 -18.99
C PRO A 263 -4.44 -9.37 -18.61
N PHE A 264 -3.99 -9.92 -17.48
CA PHE A 264 -2.59 -9.81 -17.08
C PHE A 264 -1.68 -10.72 -17.92
N MET A 265 -2.18 -11.90 -18.30
CA MET A 265 -1.41 -12.86 -19.07
C MET A 265 -2.28 -13.64 -20.05
N SER A 266 -1.76 -13.89 -21.25
CA SER A 266 -2.42 -14.70 -22.28
C SER A 266 -1.64 -15.98 -22.55
N ASP A 267 -2.35 -17.05 -22.92
CA ASP A 267 -1.73 -18.28 -23.40
C ASP A 267 -1.21 -18.09 -24.83
N ILE A 268 0.10 -18.29 -25.01
CA ILE A 268 0.79 -18.17 -26.30
C ILE A 268 1.06 -19.52 -26.96
N ARG A 269 0.69 -20.64 -26.31
CA ARG A 269 0.94 -21.98 -26.86
C ARG A 269 0.14 -22.15 -28.15
N GLY A 270 0.85 -22.58 -29.20
CA GLY A 270 0.24 -22.79 -30.52
C GLY A 270 -0.04 -21.51 -31.32
N LEU A 271 0.37 -20.33 -30.82
CA LEU A 271 0.23 -19.06 -31.53
C LEU A 271 1.54 -18.65 -32.21
N SER A 272 1.48 -18.34 -33.52
CA SER A 272 2.66 -17.95 -34.28
C SER A 272 3.20 -16.57 -33.83
N GLN A 273 4.49 -16.30 -34.03
CA GLN A 273 5.05 -14.98 -33.75
C GLN A 273 4.39 -13.88 -34.61
N ALA A 274 3.98 -14.22 -35.84
CA ALA A 274 3.25 -13.32 -36.72
C ALA A 274 1.90 -12.93 -36.12
N ASP A 275 1.14 -13.89 -35.61
CA ASP A 275 -0.14 -13.62 -34.96
C ASP A 275 0.02 -12.84 -33.66
N GLN A 276 1.06 -13.12 -32.87
CA GLN A 276 1.38 -12.32 -31.68
C GLN A 276 1.66 -10.85 -32.04
N ASN A 277 2.37 -10.60 -33.14
CA ASN A 277 2.63 -9.24 -33.62
C ASN A 277 1.33 -8.59 -34.12
N LYS A 278 0.46 -9.32 -34.82
CA LYS A 278 -0.86 -8.83 -35.25
C LYS A 278 -1.76 -8.46 -34.07
N ILE A 279 -1.71 -9.18 -32.95
CA ILE A 279 -2.48 -8.83 -31.73
C ILE A 279 -1.98 -7.51 -31.15
N LYS A 280 -0.67 -7.25 -31.17
CA LYS A 280 -0.11 -5.96 -30.74
C LYS A 280 -0.59 -4.83 -31.66
N ALA A 281 -0.47 -5.03 -32.98
CA ALA A 281 -0.96 -4.08 -33.98
C ALA A 281 -2.45 -3.81 -33.81
N LEU A 282 -3.28 -4.85 -33.60
CA LEU A 282 -4.72 -4.69 -33.32
C LEU A 282 -4.99 -3.72 -32.15
N GLY A 283 -4.19 -3.81 -31.08
CA GLY A 283 -4.31 -2.87 -29.96
C GLY A 283 -3.86 -1.45 -30.30
N GLU A 284 -2.82 -1.31 -31.11
CA GLU A 284 -2.34 0.00 -31.60
C GLU A 284 -3.43 0.68 -32.45
N GLU A 285 -4.00 -0.03 -33.43
CA GLU A 285 -5.08 0.48 -34.29
C GLU A 285 -6.33 0.90 -33.49
N ILE A 286 -6.73 0.10 -32.49
CA ILE A 286 -7.84 0.44 -31.59
C ILE A 286 -7.53 1.72 -30.79
N SER A 287 -6.29 1.88 -30.32
CA SER A 287 -5.86 3.07 -29.57
C SER A 287 -5.84 4.33 -30.43
N GLU A 288 -5.49 4.20 -31.71
CA GLU A 288 -5.46 5.29 -32.68
C GLU A 288 -6.85 5.62 -33.27
N GLY A 289 -7.82 4.72 -33.10
CA GLY A 289 -9.19 4.88 -33.57
C GLY A 289 -9.43 4.38 -35.00
N ASP A 290 -8.47 3.67 -35.62
CA ASP A 290 -8.68 3.02 -36.92
C ASP A 290 -9.41 1.68 -36.75
N LEU A 291 -10.73 1.78 -36.58
CA LEU A 291 -11.60 0.62 -36.41
C LEU A 291 -11.66 -0.27 -37.66
N SER A 292 -11.36 0.26 -38.85
CA SER A 292 -11.42 -0.48 -40.11
C SER A 292 -10.25 -1.47 -40.21
N THR A 293 -9.03 -0.97 -39.99
CA THR A 293 -7.82 -1.81 -39.97
C THR A 293 -7.87 -2.80 -38.81
N ALA A 294 -8.32 -2.36 -37.64
CA ALA A 294 -8.55 -3.23 -36.49
C ALA A 294 -9.52 -4.38 -36.79
N ALA A 295 -10.64 -4.12 -37.51
CA ALA A 295 -11.58 -5.16 -37.92
C ALA A 295 -10.96 -6.18 -38.88
N GLY A 296 -10.14 -5.73 -39.83
CA GLY A 296 -9.38 -6.62 -40.71
C GLY A 296 -8.46 -7.56 -39.93
N LEU A 297 -7.64 -7.01 -39.03
CA LEU A 297 -6.72 -7.78 -38.18
C LEU A 297 -7.48 -8.75 -37.26
N ALA A 298 -8.59 -8.31 -36.66
CA ALA A 298 -9.40 -9.14 -35.78
C ALA A 298 -9.98 -10.36 -36.51
N GLY A 299 -10.42 -10.19 -37.77
CA GLY A 299 -10.93 -11.27 -38.62
C GLY A 299 -9.86 -12.29 -39.02
N GLU A 300 -8.63 -11.84 -39.29
CA GLU A 300 -7.51 -12.76 -39.56
C GLU A 300 -7.13 -13.62 -38.34
N LEU A 301 -7.26 -13.04 -37.15
CA LEU A 301 -6.89 -13.67 -35.87
C LEU A 301 -7.99 -14.57 -35.27
N GLU A 302 -9.23 -14.48 -35.76
CA GLU A 302 -10.40 -15.11 -35.14
C GLU A 302 -10.22 -16.61 -34.88
N LYS A 303 -9.58 -17.33 -35.81
CA LYS A 303 -9.38 -18.78 -35.69
C LYS A 303 -8.15 -19.15 -34.86
N THR A 304 -7.06 -18.40 -34.99
CA THR A 304 -5.76 -18.71 -34.37
C THR A 304 -5.65 -18.19 -32.94
N ALA A 305 -6.23 -17.03 -32.65
CA ALA A 305 -6.14 -16.34 -31.36
C ALA A 305 -7.38 -16.51 -30.47
N LYS A 306 -8.34 -17.39 -30.82
CA LYS A 306 -9.59 -17.58 -30.06
C LYS A 306 -9.42 -17.89 -28.57
N ASN A 307 -8.31 -18.51 -28.18
CA ASN A 307 -7.97 -18.86 -26.80
C ASN A 307 -6.99 -17.87 -26.14
N HIS A 308 -6.62 -16.79 -26.84
CA HIS A 308 -5.70 -15.77 -26.34
C HIS A 308 -6.50 -14.67 -25.61
N ALA A 309 -6.23 -14.47 -24.32
CA ALA A 309 -7.04 -13.58 -23.46
C ALA A 309 -7.05 -12.13 -23.97
N LEU A 310 -5.87 -11.56 -24.24
CA LEU A 310 -5.76 -10.17 -24.72
C LEU A 310 -6.42 -9.97 -26.09
N TYR A 311 -6.43 -10.99 -26.96
CA TYR A 311 -7.12 -10.87 -28.24
C TYR A 311 -8.62 -10.73 -28.03
N ASN A 312 -9.22 -11.57 -27.17
CA ASN A 312 -10.65 -11.49 -26.88
C ASN A 312 -11.00 -10.16 -26.22
N TYR A 313 -10.13 -9.61 -25.37
CA TYR A 313 -10.30 -8.27 -24.80
C TYR A 313 -10.29 -7.16 -25.87
N LEU A 314 -9.32 -7.17 -26.78
CA LEU A 314 -9.25 -6.20 -27.87
C LEU A 314 -10.44 -6.33 -28.85
N ALA A 315 -10.83 -7.56 -29.18
CA ALA A 315 -12.00 -7.82 -30.01
C ALA A 315 -13.30 -7.34 -29.31
N ALA A 316 -13.37 -7.40 -27.97
CA ALA A 316 -14.48 -6.84 -27.22
C ALA A 316 -14.54 -5.32 -27.33
N LEU A 317 -13.41 -4.63 -27.17
CA LEU A 317 -13.32 -3.17 -27.36
C LEU A 317 -13.75 -2.74 -28.77
N LEU A 318 -13.30 -3.47 -29.80
CA LEU A 318 -13.68 -3.20 -31.19
C LEU A 318 -15.18 -3.36 -31.43
N ASN A 319 -15.78 -4.44 -30.90
CA ASN A 319 -17.22 -4.66 -31.00
C ASN A 319 -18.02 -3.63 -30.19
N GLN A 320 -17.49 -3.18 -29.05
CA GLN A 320 -18.09 -2.10 -28.27
C GLN A 320 -18.09 -0.79 -29.06
N ALA A 321 -16.98 -0.45 -29.70
CA ALA A 321 -16.87 0.74 -30.56
C ALA A 321 -17.80 0.66 -31.80
N SER A 322 -18.12 -0.55 -32.26
CA SER A 322 -19.04 -0.81 -33.37
C SER A 322 -20.51 -1.02 -32.94
N ASP A 323 -20.85 -0.68 -31.69
CA ASP A 323 -22.17 -0.85 -31.05
C ASP A 323 -22.72 -2.31 -31.04
N ASN A 324 -21.86 -3.31 -31.23
CA ASN A 324 -22.20 -4.73 -31.10
C ASN A 324 -22.05 -5.21 -29.65
N ARG A 325 -22.92 -4.68 -28.78
CA ARG A 325 -22.82 -4.82 -27.32
C ARG A 325 -22.90 -6.26 -26.82
N GLY A 326 -23.74 -7.08 -27.43
CA GLY A 326 -23.93 -8.48 -27.04
C GLY A 326 -22.63 -9.28 -27.17
N LEU A 327 -22.01 -9.20 -28.35
CA LEU A 327 -20.75 -9.87 -28.64
C LEU A 327 -19.59 -9.29 -27.83
N ALA A 328 -19.54 -7.96 -27.65
CA ALA A 328 -18.52 -7.32 -26.81
C ALA A 328 -18.53 -7.88 -25.39
N ARG A 329 -19.70 -7.98 -24.75
CA ARG A 329 -19.85 -8.53 -23.41
C ARG A 329 -19.40 -9.99 -23.32
N ASP A 330 -19.76 -10.83 -24.29
CA ASP A 330 -19.34 -12.23 -24.31
C ASP A 330 -17.83 -12.38 -24.48
N LEU A 331 -17.21 -11.52 -25.31
CA LEU A 331 -15.76 -11.48 -25.51
C LEU A 331 -15.02 -10.98 -24.26
N PHE A 332 -15.55 -9.98 -23.54
CA PHE A 332 -14.98 -9.55 -22.26
C PHE A 332 -15.00 -10.67 -21.22
N ARG A 333 -16.14 -11.36 -21.05
CA ARG A 333 -16.26 -12.52 -20.14
C ARG A 333 -15.25 -13.60 -20.52
N LYS A 334 -15.14 -13.90 -21.81
CA LYS A 334 -14.18 -14.86 -22.33
C LYS A 334 -12.72 -14.43 -22.09
N ALA A 335 -12.40 -13.15 -22.18
CA ALA A 335 -11.08 -12.63 -21.86
C ALA A 335 -10.72 -12.82 -20.38
N VAL A 336 -11.68 -12.62 -19.47
CA VAL A 336 -11.51 -12.91 -18.04
C VAL A 336 -11.24 -14.40 -17.81
N ASP A 337 -12.04 -15.29 -18.41
CA ASP A 337 -11.90 -16.74 -18.24
C ASP A 337 -10.57 -17.29 -18.82
N LEU A 338 -10.05 -16.66 -19.87
CA LEU A 338 -8.80 -17.03 -20.54
C LEU A 338 -7.55 -16.41 -19.90
N ASP A 339 -7.71 -15.44 -18.99
CA ASP A 339 -6.57 -14.82 -18.30
C ASP A 339 -5.77 -15.90 -17.54
N CYS A 340 -4.49 -16.02 -17.88
CA CYS A 340 -3.64 -17.05 -17.30
C CYS A 340 -3.10 -16.66 -15.91
N PHE A 341 -3.24 -15.38 -15.52
CA PHE A 341 -2.96 -14.90 -14.19
C PHE A 341 -4.29 -14.75 -13.43
N ARG A 342 -4.73 -15.85 -12.81
CA ARG A 342 -6.13 -16.03 -12.37
C ARG A 342 -6.42 -15.43 -11.00
N VAL A 343 -6.60 -14.11 -10.92
CA VAL A 343 -7.02 -13.40 -9.69
C VAL A 343 -8.54 -13.29 -9.57
N ARG A 344 -9.20 -13.04 -10.70
CA ARG A 344 -10.64 -12.81 -10.80
C ARG A 344 -11.42 -14.09 -10.51
N THR A 345 -12.62 -13.93 -9.92
CA THR A 345 -13.59 -15.02 -9.89
C THR A 345 -14.10 -15.29 -11.32
N SER A 346 -14.72 -16.44 -11.55
CA SER A 346 -15.31 -16.81 -12.84
C SER A 346 -16.78 -17.16 -12.65
N ASP A 347 -17.54 -17.16 -13.74
CA ASP A 347 -18.95 -17.58 -13.71
C ASP A 347 -19.10 -18.99 -13.15
N ARG A 348 -18.14 -19.89 -13.41
CA ARG A 348 -18.16 -21.25 -12.86
C ARG A 348 -18.08 -21.28 -11.33
N PHE A 349 -17.28 -20.41 -10.71
CA PHE A 349 -17.23 -20.32 -9.25
C PHE A 349 -18.52 -19.76 -8.67
N ASN A 350 -19.07 -18.71 -9.30
CA ASN A 350 -20.33 -18.11 -8.90
C ASN A 350 -21.49 -19.09 -9.03
N GLU A 351 -21.62 -19.81 -10.15
CA GLU A 351 -22.70 -20.79 -10.35
C GLU A 351 -22.60 -21.98 -9.38
N ALA A 352 -21.39 -22.49 -9.13
CA ALA A 352 -21.20 -23.56 -8.14
C ALA A 352 -21.61 -23.12 -6.72
N ALA A 353 -21.22 -21.91 -6.32
CA ALA A 353 -21.57 -21.36 -5.01
C ALA A 353 -23.06 -21.00 -4.91
N HIS A 354 -23.69 -20.57 -6.01
CA HIS A 354 -25.12 -20.29 -6.10
C HIS A 354 -25.98 -21.53 -5.86
N GLU A 355 -25.65 -22.64 -6.50
CA GLU A 355 -26.34 -23.90 -6.30
C GLU A 355 -26.18 -24.44 -4.87
N LEU A 356 -24.98 -24.26 -4.27
CA LEU A 356 -24.75 -24.57 -2.86
C LEU A 356 -25.54 -23.65 -1.92
N ALA A 357 -25.58 -22.35 -2.19
CA ALA A 357 -26.31 -21.37 -1.39
C ALA A 357 -27.80 -21.73 -1.34
N LYS A 358 -28.42 -22.01 -2.50
CA LYS A 358 -29.81 -22.50 -2.57
C LYS A 358 -30.02 -23.79 -1.79
N ARG A 359 -29.14 -24.78 -1.98
CA ARG A 359 -29.24 -26.09 -1.31
C ARG A 359 -29.19 -25.97 0.22
N HIS A 360 -28.40 -25.04 0.74
CA HIS A 360 -28.23 -24.81 2.17
C HIS A 360 -29.14 -23.73 2.75
N GLY A 361 -30.03 -23.14 1.93
CA GLY A 361 -30.97 -22.10 2.38
C GLY A 361 -30.33 -20.75 2.68
N ALA A 362 -29.12 -20.49 2.16
CA ALA A 362 -28.48 -19.18 2.25
C ALA A 362 -29.22 -18.17 1.37
N GLN A 363 -29.30 -16.93 1.83
CA GLN A 363 -29.80 -15.81 1.04
C GLN A 363 -28.72 -15.37 0.05
N ILE A 364 -29.14 -14.96 -1.14
CA ILE A 364 -28.24 -14.58 -2.22
C ILE A 364 -28.37 -13.08 -2.48
N ALA A 365 -27.26 -12.37 -2.37
CA ALA A 365 -27.10 -11.00 -2.80
C ALA A 365 -26.51 -10.99 -4.22
N TYR A 366 -27.33 -10.69 -5.22
CA TYR A 366 -26.95 -10.66 -6.65
C TYR A 366 -26.21 -9.36 -6.98
N VAL A 367 -24.99 -9.23 -6.45
CA VAL A 367 -24.19 -8.00 -6.59
C VAL A 367 -23.74 -7.82 -8.04
N ASP A 368 -23.36 -8.88 -8.73
CA ASP A 368 -22.94 -8.83 -10.13
C ASP A 368 -24.05 -8.36 -11.08
N ASP A 369 -25.29 -8.80 -10.88
CA ASP A 369 -26.44 -8.31 -11.64
C ASP A 369 -26.65 -6.80 -11.42
N VAL A 370 -26.63 -6.35 -10.16
CA VAL A 370 -26.74 -4.92 -9.82
C VAL A 370 -25.58 -4.12 -10.41
N PHE A 371 -24.37 -4.66 -10.40
CA PHE A 371 -23.22 -3.99 -10.99
C PHE A 371 -23.38 -3.87 -12.49
N ALA A 372 -23.80 -4.93 -13.18
CA ALA A 372 -24.06 -4.88 -14.62
C ALA A 372 -25.14 -3.84 -14.97
N GLU A 373 -26.24 -3.77 -14.21
CA GLU A 373 -27.30 -2.76 -14.40
C GLU A 373 -26.82 -1.32 -14.18
N GLN A 374 -25.84 -1.12 -13.30
CA GLN A 374 -25.29 0.18 -12.95
C GLN A 374 -24.03 0.56 -13.74
N SER A 375 -23.56 -0.33 -14.60
CA SER A 375 -22.36 -0.13 -15.42
C SER A 375 -22.74 0.28 -16.83
N GLU A 376 -21.85 1.04 -17.47
CA GLU A 376 -22.08 1.43 -18.86
C GLU A 376 -22.18 0.19 -19.76
N LEU A 377 -23.16 0.20 -20.66
CA LEU A 377 -23.40 -0.86 -21.64
C LEU A 377 -23.64 -2.26 -21.04
N GLY A 378 -23.97 -2.36 -19.76
CA GLY A 378 -24.22 -3.64 -19.08
C GLY A 378 -22.96 -4.48 -18.82
N THR A 379 -21.77 -3.88 -18.91
CA THR A 379 -20.48 -4.56 -18.69
C THR A 379 -19.73 -3.89 -17.55
N ILE A 380 -19.38 -4.67 -16.52
CA ILE A 380 -18.82 -4.15 -15.27
C ILE A 380 -17.43 -3.53 -15.50
N GLY A 381 -17.28 -2.28 -15.05
CA GLY A 381 -16.10 -1.47 -15.27
C GLY A 381 -15.57 -0.74 -14.03
N GLU A 382 -14.64 0.18 -14.28
CA GLU A 382 -13.85 0.93 -13.29
C GLU A 382 -14.68 1.89 -12.43
N GLU A 383 -15.87 2.26 -12.88
CA GLU A 383 -16.82 3.07 -12.11
C GLU A 383 -17.30 2.37 -10.83
N LEU A 384 -17.26 1.03 -10.80
CA LEU A 384 -17.62 0.21 -9.63
C LEU A 384 -16.44 -0.60 -9.06
N ILE A 385 -15.46 -0.96 -9.89
CA ILE A 385 -14.31 -1.80 -9.51
C ILE A 385 -13.03 -1.21 -10.11
N TYR A 386 -12.25 -0.46 -9.33
CA TYR A 386 -11.15 0.36 -9.85
C TYR A 386 -9.95 -0.44 -10.35
N ASP A 387 -9.86 -1.74 -10.02
CA ASP A 387 -8.92 -2.69 -10.61
C ASP A 387 -9.66 -3.98 -11.00
N HIS A 388 -9.01 -5.13 -11.00
CA HIS A 388 -9.65 -6.39 -11.36
C HIS A 388 -10.76 -6.83 -10.39
N VAL A 389 -10.68 -6.47 -9.11
CA VAL A 389 -11.54 -7.02 -8.03
C VAL A 389 -11.90 -6.01 -6.92
N HIS A 390 -11.14 -4.95 -6.72
CA HIS A 390 -11.32 -4.02 -5.61
C HIS A 390 -12.32 -2.91 -5.97
N LEU A 391 -13.20 -2.63 -5.01
CA LEU A 391 -14.40 -1.83 -5.20
C LEU A 391 -14.08 -0.33 -5.07
N THR A 392 -14.75 0.48 -5.88
CA THR A 392 -14.83 1.94 -5.64
C THR A 392 -15.74 2.23 -4.45
N GLU A 393 -15.78 3.50 -4.01
CA GLU A 393 -16.81 4.05 -3.12
C GLU A 393 -18.23 3.58 -3.51
N LYS A 394 -18.54 3.71 -4.80
CA LYS A 394 -19.83 3.36 -5.38
C LYS A 394 -20.05 1.84 -5.38
N GLY A 395 -19.01 1.06 -5.69
CA GLY A 395 -19.03 -0.39 -5.59
C GLY A 395 -19.34 -0.87 -4.16
N HIS A 396 -18.64 -0.34 -3.15
CA HIS A 396 -18.89 -0.65 -1.74
C HIS A 396 -20.32 -0.29 -1.32
N TYR A 397 -20.84 0.87 -1.73
CA TYR A 397 -22.21 1.28 -1.47
C TYR A 397 -23.24 0.28 -2.03
N LEU A 398 -23.09 -0.11 -3.29
CA LEU A 398 -24.02 -1.05 -3.94
C LEU A 398 -23.99 -2.43 -3.29
N VAL A 399 -22.81 -2.92 -2.91
CA VAL A 399 -22.66 -4.18 -2.16
C VAL A 399 -23.37 -4.09 -0.81
N ALA A 400 -23.10 -3.05 -0.02
CA ALA A 400 -23.71 -2.84 1.29
C ALA A 400 -25.25 -2.78 1.21
N LYS A 401 -25.76 -2.04 0.23
CA LYS A 401 -27.21 -1.92 -0.04
C LYS A 401 -27.85 -3.26 -0.37
N ASN A 402 -27.20 -4.05 -1.23
CA ASN A 402 -27.74 -5.35 -1.64
C ASN A 402 -27.76 -6.35 -0.47
N ILE A 403 -26.67 -6.40 0.31
CA ILE A 403 -26.60 -7.20 1.54
C ILE A 403 -27.65 -6.74 2.55
N TYR A 404 -27.81 -5.43 2.77
CA TYR A 404 -28.79 -4.88 3.70
C TYR A 404 -30.20 -5.38 3.40
N TYR A 405 -30.63 -5.32 2.13
CA TYR A 405 -31.96 -5.80 1.76
C TYR A 405 -32.09 -7.32 1.77
N ALA A 406 -31.05 -8.07 1.36
CA ALA A 406 -31.04 -9.52 1.46
C ALA A 406 -31.18 -9.98 2.93
N MET A 407 -30.56 -9.24 3.85
CA MET A 407 -30.57 -9.52 5.28
C MET A 407 -31.84 -9.05 5.98
N THR A 408 -32.23 -7.78 5.85
CA THR A 408 -33.37 -7.20 6.58
C THR A 408 -34.72 -7.76 6.14
N ARG A 409 -34.88 -8.13 4.87
CA ARG A 409 -36.14 -8.67 4.37
C ARG A 409 -36.35 -10.15 4.70
N ASN A 410 -35.27 -10.87 4.99
CA ASN A 410 -35.30 -12.32 5.18
C ASN A 410 -34.72 -12.73 6.54
N VAL A 411 -33.42 -12.50 6.74
CA VAL A 411 -32.66 -12.96 7.91
C VAL A 411 -33.08 -12.24 9.21
N LEU A 412 -33.27 -10.92 9.16
CA LEU A 412 -33.51 -10.06 10.33
C LEU A 412 -34.90 -9.40 10.30
N LYS A 413 -35.86 -9.99 9.57
CA LYS A 413 -37.19 -9.41 9.32
C LYS A 413 -37.96 -9.06 10.60
N SER A 414 -37.79 -9.82 11.67
CA SER A 414 -38.45 -9.56 12.96
C SER A 414 -37.82 -8.42 13.77
N ARG A 415 -36.62 -7.97 13.39
CA ARG A 415 -35.83 -6.94 14.10
C ARG A 415 -35.87 -5.59 13.40
N PHE A 416 -36.15 -5.54 12.10
CA PHE A 416 -36.17 -4.31 11.32
C PHE A 416 -37.53 -4.12 10.63
N PRO A 417 -38.21 -2.97 10.83
CA PRO A 417 -39.44 -2.62 10.12
C PRO A 417 -39.21 -2.56 8.61
N ALA A 418 -40.24 -2.92 7.83
CA ALA A 418 -40.15 -2.94 6.37
C ALA A 418 -39.97 -1.54 5.76
N GLU A 419 -40.37 -0.49 6.50
CA GLU A 419 -40.31 0.92 6.12
C GLU A 419 -38.89 1.48 6.18
N ARG A 420 -37.96 0.82 6.88
CA ARG A 420 -36.59 1.30 7.04
C ARG A 420 -35.81 1.14 5.73
N THR A 421 -35.47 2.25 5.09
CA THR A 421 -34.70 2.28 3.85
C THR A 421 -33.20 2.28 4.10
N PHE A 422 -32.43 1.76 3.15
CA PHE A 422 -31.00 1.94 3.14
C PHE A 422 -30.69 3.41 2.80
N PRO A 423 -29.78 4.08 3.52
CA PRO A 423 -29.46 5.48 3.24
C PRO A 423 -28.89 5.64 1.83
N ASP A 424 -28.96 6.85 1.27
CA ASP A 424 -28.26 7.12 0.02
C ASP A 424 -26.73 7.15 0.24
N LYS A 425 -25.98 7.19 -0.87
CA LYS A 425 -24.52 7.07 -0.83
C LYS A 425 -23.88 8.26 -0.12
N ASP A 426 -24.33 9.47 -0.42
CA ASP A 426 -23.70 10.68 0.08
C ASP A 426 -24.00 10.83 1.58
N GLU A 427 -25.21 10.46 2.01
CA GLU A 427 -25.56 10.34 3.42
C GLU A 427 -24.65 9.34 4.17
N LEU A 428 -24.40 8.16 3.60
CA LEU A 428 -23.50 7.16 4.21
C LEU A 428 -22.05 7.62 4.30
N LEU A 429 -21.54 8.24 3.24
CA LEU A 429 -20.19 8.79 3.23
C LEU A 429 -20.06 9.92 4.26
N GLN A 430 -21.07 10.77 4.41
CA GLN A 430 -21.12 11.79 5.46
C GLN A 430 -21.17 11.17 6.87
N LEU A 431 -21.99 10.14 7.09
CA LEU A 431 -22.07 9.42 8.36
C LEU A 431 -20.73 8.78 8.74
N LEU A 432 -19.99 8.26 7.77
CA LEU A 432 -18.65 7.71 7.97
C LEU A 432 -17.56 8.77 8.00
N GLY A 433 -17.86 10.04 7.70
CA GLY A 433 -16.87 11.11 7.66
C GLY A 433 -15.83 10.92 6.56
N TYR A 434 -16.27 10.48 5.38
CA TYR A 434 -15.43 10.41 4.19
C TYR A 434 -15.14 11.81 3.67
N SER A 435 -13.87 12.12 3.43
CA SER A 435 -13.39 13.46 3.10
C SER A 435 -12.62 13.49 1.78
N SER A 436 -12.25 14.69 1.32
CA SER A 436 -11.42 14.84 0.11
C SER A 436 -10.01 14.28 0.32
N ALA A 437 -9.46 14.37 1.54
CA ALA A 437 -8.21 13.72 1.91
C ALA A 437 -8.26 12.19 1.77
N ASP A 438 -9.38 11.55 2.13
CA ASP A 438 -9.57 10.11 1.96
C ASP A 438 -9.61 9.71 0.47
N ALA A 439 -10.29 10.51 -0.35
CA ALA A 439 -10.34 10.32 -1.80
C ALA A 439 -8.95 10.42 -2.45
N ILE A 440 -8.15 11.42 -2.04
CA ILE A 440 -6.78 11.61 -2.51
C ILE A 440 -5.91 10.41 -2.09
N ALA A 441 -5.94 10.03 -0.81
CA ALA A 441 -5.15 8.91 -0.30
C ALA A 441 -5.50 7.58 -0.99
N ASN A 442 -6.79 7.36 -1.27
CA ASN A 442 -7.24 6.19 -2.02
C ASN A 442 -6.69 6.20 -3.46
N LEU A 443 -6.76 7.33 -4.17
CA LEU A 443 -6.27 7.41 -5.54
C LEU A 443 -4.74 7.31 -5.62
N GLU A 444 -4.01 7.86 -4.66
CA GLU A 444 -2.56 7.67 -4.52
C GLU A 444 -2.21 6.19 -4.34
N HIS A 445 -2.99 5.46 -3.53
CA HIS A 445 -2.82 4.02 -3.36
C HIS A 445 -3.07 3.24 -4.66
N ILE A 446 -4.12 3.60 -5.42
CA ILE A 446 -4.44 3.00 -6.72
C ILE A 446 -3.30 3.24 -7.71
N ILE A 447 -2.80 4.48 -7.81
CA ILE A 447 -1.67 4.84 -8.69
C ILE A 447 -0.40 4.10 -8.30
N SER A 448 -0.12 4.01 -6.99
CA SER A 448 1.04 3.27 -6.47
C SER A 448 0.98 1.79 -6.87
N SER A 449 -0.19 1.17 -6.74
CA SER A 449 -0.42 -0.23 -7.13
C SER A 449 -0.32 -0.42 -8.65
N ALA A 450 -0.91 0.49 -9.44
CA ALA A 450 -0.88 0.45 -10.89
C ALA A 450 0.55 0.61 -11.47
N ASN A 451 1.44 1.30 -10.76
CA ASN A 451 2.85 1.47 -11.13
C ASN A 451 3.74 0.23 -10.91
N ARG A 452 3.15 -0.91 -10.54
CA ARG A 452 3.87 -2.15 -10.25
C ARG A 452 3.42 -3.29 -11.16
N PRO A 453 4.30 -4.23 -11.54
CA PRO A 453 3.86 -5.43 -12.24
C PRO A 453 2.83 -6.22 -11.40
N PRO A 454 1.89 -6.96 -12.02
CA PRO A 454 1.68 -7.11 -13.46
C PRO A 454 0.96 -5.93 -14.14
N PHE A 455 0.49 -4.91 -13.42
CA PHE A 455 -0.27 -3.80 -14.01
C PHE A 455 0.51 -3.04 -15.09
N THR A 456 1.82 -2.85 -14.87
CA THR A 456 2.72 -2.20 -15.83
C THR A 456 2.88 -2.96 -17.15
N LEU A 457 2.49 -4.23 -17.21
CA LEU A 457 2.59 -5.09 -18.38
C LEU A 457 1.30 -5.12 -19.22
N GLN A 458 0.23 -4.48 -18.76
CA GLN A 458 -1.07 -4.51 -19.42
C GLN A 458 -1.14 -3.55 -20.61
N TYR A 459 -1.99 -3.92 -21.58
CA TYR A 459 -2.41 -3.01 -22.65
C TYR A 459 -3.01 -1.72 -22.07
N GLY A 460 -2.70 -0.57 -22.67
CA GLY A 460 -3.24 0.73 -22.23
C GLY A 460 -2.68 1.27 -20.91
N HIS A 461 -1.72 0.61 -20.25
CA HIS A 461 -1.21 0.98 -18.93
C HIS A 461 -0.77 2.46 -18.83
N LYS A 462 0.01 2.94 -19.81
CA LYS A 462 0.49 4.34 -19.81
C LYS A 462 -0.65 5.36 -19.83
N GLN A 463 -1.68 5.11 -20.63
CA GLN A 463 -2.84 6.00 -20.72
C GLN A 463 -3.67 5.95 -19.44
N ARG A 464 -3.88 4.77 -18.87
CA ARG A 464 -4.57 4.61 -17.58
C ARG A 464 -3.85 5.35 -16.46
N LEU A 465 -2.53 5.19 -16.36
CA LEU A 465 -1.73 5.87 -15.34
C LEU A 465 -1.80 7.39 -15.51
N LYS A 466 -1.78 7.89 -16.75
CA LYS A 466 -1.97 9.31 -17.04
C LYS A 466 -3.35 9.80 -16.58
N ASN A 467 -4.43 9.08 -16.91
CA ASN A 467 -5.79 9.42 -16.50
C ASN A 467 -5.92 9.51 -14.97
N LEU A 468 -5.43 8.50 -14.25
CA LEU A 468 -5.43 8.49 -12.78
C LEU A 468 -4.61 9.66 -12.21
N SER A 469 -3.44 9.94 -12.80
CA SER A 469 -2.59 11.05 -12.36
C SER A 469 -3.25 12.42 -12.60
N ASP A 470 -3.96 12.59 -13.71
CA ASP A 470 -4.69 13.81 -14.02
C ASP A 470 -5.92 13.97 -13.11
N GLU A 471 -6.59 12.88 -12.75
CA GLU A 471 -7.65 12.86 -11.74
C GLU A 471 -7.12 13.23 -10.35
N LEU A 472 -5.96 12.68 -9.96
CA LEU A 472 -5.30 13.01 -8.69
C LEU A 472 -4.98 14.50 -8.60
N LYS A 473 -4.43 15.09 -9.67
CA LYS A 473 -4.17 16.53 -9.71
C LYS A 473 -5.45 17.35 -9.55
N LYS A 474 -6.56 16.94 -10.19
CA LYS A 474 -7.85 17.62 -10.05
C LYS A 474 -8.41 17.52 -8.62
N LEU A 475 -8.25 16.38 -7.96
CA LEU A 475 -8.66 16.20 -6.56
C LEU A 475 -7.80 17.04 -5.63
N GLN A 476 -6.47 17.01 -5.79
CA GLN A 476 -5.54 17.82 -5.00
C GLN A 476 -5.81 19.32 -5.13
N GLN A 477 -6.16 19.81 -6.33
CA GLN A 477 -6.57 21.21 -6.55
C GLN A 477 -7.85 21.60 -5.82
N LYS A 478 -8.73 20.63 -5.53
CA LYS A 478 -10.00 20.82 -4.80
C LYS A 478 -9.90 20.47 -3.33
N SER A 479 -8.72 20.07 -2.83
CA SER A 479 -8.53 19.67 -1.44
C SER A 479 -8.84 20.84 -0.52
N ASP A 480 -9.68 20.59 0.48
CA ASP A 480 -10.03 21.55 1.52
C ASP A 480 -9.84 20.90 2.88
N LYS A 481 -8.65 21.12 3.47
CA LYS A 481 -8.30 20.57 4.79
C LYS A 481 -9.28 21.01 5.87
N ALA A 482 -9.80 22.24 5.82
CA ALA A 482 -10.75 22.74 6.81
C ALA A 482 -12.12 22.04 6.65
N GLY A 483 -12.57 21.86 5.42
CA GLY A 483 -13.76 21.06 5.09
C GLY A 483 -13.62 19.59 5.52
N ASP A 484 -12.47 18.97 5.27
CA ASP A 484 -12.16 17.60 5.67
C ASP A 484 -12.25 17.42 7.19
N ILE A 485 -11.67 18.36 7.96
CA ILE A 485 -11.76 18.40 9.43
C ILE A 485 -13.22 18.56 9.87
N ALA A 486 -13.97 19.48 9.26
CA ALA A 486 -15.36 19.76 9.63
C ALA A 486 -16.28 18.54 9.40
N ILE A 487 -16.18 17.90 8.23
CA ILE A 487 -16.97 16.70 7.88
C ILE A 487 -16.62 15.55 8.84
N THR A 488 -15.34 15.30 9.06
CA THR A 488 -14.87 14.20 9.92
C THR A 488 -15.25 14.44 11.38
N SER A 489 -15.19 15.68 11.87
CA SER A 489 -15.64 16.06 13.20
C SER A 489 -17.14 15.86 13.37
N ALA A 490 -17.95 16.33 12.41
CA ALA A 490 -19.40 16.16 12.45
C ALA A 490 -19.81 14.67 12.45
N SER A 491 -19.12 13.83 11.69
CA SER A 491 -19.31 12.37 11.73
C SER A 491 -19.00 11.79 13.11
N LEU A 492 -17.90 12.22 13.75
CA LEU A 492 -17.54 11.74 15.09
C LEU A 492 -18.53 12.19 16.16
N ASP A 493 -19.14 13.37 16.02
CA ASP A 493 -20.18 13.85 16.93
C ASP A 493 -21.47 13.03 16.80
N GLN A 494 -21.83 12.63 15.57
CA GLN A 494 -22.97 11.74 15.32
C GLN A 494 -22.70 10.29 15.77
N GLN A 495 -21.44 9.83 15.68
CA GLN A 495 -21.03 8.48 16.03
C GLN A 495 -19.82 8.48 16.97
N PRO A 496 -20.00 8.86 18.26
CA PRO A 496 -18.89 9.04 19.20
C PRO A 496 -18.13 7.75 19.54
N PHE A 497 -18.70 6.59 19.22
CA PHE A 497 -18.10 5.26 19.38
C PHE A 497 -17.25 4.83 18.17
N ASN A 498 -17.21 5.61 17.08
CA ASN A 498 -16.44 5.27 15.89
C ASN A 498 -14.96 5.63 16.04
N GLN A 499 -14.17 4.67 16.55
CA GLN A 499 -12.73 4.83 16.77
C GLN A 499 -11.96 5.18 15.48
N ARG A 500 -12.43 4.71 14.31
CA ARG A 500 -11.78 4.94 13.02
C ARG A 500 -11.86 6.41 12.63
N THR A 501 -13.05 7.00 12.75
CA THR A 501 -13.27 8.44 12.54
C THR A 501 -12.42 9.28 13.49
N ALA A 502 -12.30 8.88 14.76
CA ALA A 502 -11.42 9.57 15.72
C ALA A 502 -9.94 9.52 15.31
N THR A 503 -9.45 8.36 14.85
CA THR A 503 -8.07 8.22 14.33
C THR A 503 -7.85 9.07 13.08
N ARG A 504 -8.79 9.08 12.11
CA ARG A 504 -8.67 9.92 10.91
C ARG A 504 -8.68 11.41 11.22
N LEU A 505 -9.57 11.86 12.11
CA LEU A 505 -9.60 13.26 12.54
C LEU A 505 -8.28 13.67 13.23
N ALA A 506 -7.68 12.78 14.03
CA ALA A 506 -6.38 13.02 14.63
C ALA A 506 -5.27 13.17 13.57
N MET A 507 -5.31 12.38 12.50
CA MET A 507 -4.37 12.48 11.38
C MET A 507 -4.51 13.81 10.62
N LEU A 508 -5.74 14.29 10.40
CA LEU A 508 -6.00 15.60 9.78
C LEU A 508 -5.50 16.78 10.64
N LEU A 509 -5.51 16.62 11.97
CA LEU A 509 -5.06 17.61 12.96
C LEU A 509 -3.59 17.44 13.35
N ASN A 510 -2.75 16.79 12.54
CA ASN A 510 -1.33 16.55 12.83
C ASN A 510 -0.52 17.82 13.15
N GLU A 511 -0.88 18.96 12.57
CA GLU A 511 -0.31 20.29 12.83
C GLU A 511 -0.75 20.90 14.17
N GLN A 512 -1.71 20.28 14.84
CA GLN A 512 -2.21 20.66 16.17
C GLN A 512 -1.97 19.49 17.16
N PRO A 513 -0.72 19.30 17.63
CA PRO A 513 -0.31 18.08 18.32
C PRO A 513 -1.15 17.74 19.54
N GLN A 514 -1.63 18.73 20.28
CA GLN A 514 -2.47 18.52 21.47
C GLN A 514 -3.86 17.98 21.10
N ALA A 515 -4.50 18.55 20.06
CA ALA A 515 -5.80 18.09 19.58
C ALA A 515 -5.72 16.68 18.98
N ALA A 516 -4.68 16.42 18.16
CA ALA A 516 -4.43 15.09 17.61
C ALA A 516 -4.17 14.04 18.72
N THR A 517 -3.37 14.39 19.75
CA THR A 517 -3.11 13.52 20.90
C THR A 517 -4.41 13.12 21.60
N ALA A 518 -5.29 14.08 21.91
CA ALA A 518 -6.56 13.82 22.59
C ALA A 518 -7.47 12.88 21.77
N LEU A 519 -7.48 13.01 20.45
CA LEU A 519 -8.26 12.16 19.55
C LEU A 519 -7.69 10.74 19.41
N PHE A 520 -6.36 10.59 19.33
CA PHE A 520 -5.73 9.27 19.38
C PHE A 520 -6.00 8.58 20.71
N GLU A 521 -5.91 9.29 21.84
CA GLU A 521 -6.27 8.76 23.16
C GLU A 521 -7.76 8.38 23.24
N LYS A 522 -8.66 9.18 22.66
CA LYS A 522 -10.09 8.83 22.53
C LYS A 522 -10.26 7.55 21.71
N SER A 523 -9.56 7.41 20.59
CA SER A 523 -9.59 6.20 19.77
C SER A 523 -9.07 4.97 20.54
N LEU A 524 -7.97 5.10 21.29
CA LEU A 524 -7.39 4.00 22.07
C LEU A 524 -8.22 3.63 23.30
N LYS A 525 -9.05 4.54 23.83
CA LYS A 525 -10.05 4.19 24.84
C LYS A 525 -11.13 3.26 24.29
N LEU A 526 -11.51 3.44 23.01
CA LEU A 526 -12.50 2.61 22.33
C LEU A 526 -11.89 1.30 21.81
N ASN A 527 -10.65 1.35 21.33
CA ASN A 527 -9.90 0.17 20.88
C ASN A 527 -8.42 0.28 21.32
N PRO A 528 -8.06 -0.24 22.51
CA PRO A 528 -6.70 -0.17 23.05
C PRO A 528 -5.71 -1.11 22.33
N PHE A 529 -6.20 -1.91 21.38
CA PHE A 529 -5.41 -2.90 20.66
C PHE A 529 -5.12 -2.50 19.21
N ASN A 530 -5.46 -1.26 18.82
CA ASN A 530 -5.16 -0.74 17.49
C ASN A 530 -3.68 -0.33 17.41
N ILE A 531 -2.87 -1.21 16.79
CA ILE A 531 -1.42 -1.02 16.66
C ILE A 531 -1.06 0.18 15.78
N ASP A 532 -1.87 0.48 14.77
CA ASP A 532 -1.62 1.61 13.86
C ASP A 532 -1.88 2.94 14.61
N THR A 533 -2.94 3.01 15.44
CA THR A 533 -3.19 4.17 16.33
C THR A 533 -2.10 4.33 17.39
N LEU A 534 -1.66 3.23 18.04
CA LEU A 534 -0.54 3.27 18.99
C LEU A 534 0.74 3.83 18.35
N ASN A 535 1.05 3.38 17.13
CA ASN A 535 2.20 3.84 16.36
C ASN A 535 2.08 5.32 15.96
N ASN A 536 0.91 5.76 15.49
CA ASN A 536 0.69 7.15 15.09
C ASN A 536 0.79 8.10 16.28
N LEU A 537 0.23 7.73 17.43
CA LEU A 537 0.39 8.49 18.67
C LEU A 537 1.87 8.52 19.10
N ALA A 538 2.58 7.40 19.03
CA ALA A 538 4.00 7.36 19.33
C ALA A 538 4.84 8.27 18.42
N SER A 539 4.57 8.29 17.12
CA SER A 539 5.22 9.22 16.18
C SER A 539 5.01 10.69 16.59
N LEU A 540 3.80 11.05 17.01
CA LEU A 540 3.49 12.39 17.50
C LEU A 540 4.23 12.70 18.82
N LYS A 541 4.34 11.72 19.73
CA LYS A 541 5.14 11.83 20.96
C LYS A 541 6.64 12.01 20.68
N ILE A 542 7.18 11.34 19.66
CA ILE A 542 8.58 11.55 19.19
C ILE A 542 8.77 13.00 18.73
N GLN A 543 7.84 13.54 17.94
CA GLN A 543 7.90 14.94 17.48
C GLN A 543 7.85 15.94 18.64
N GLN A 544 7.10 15.64 19.70
CA GLN A 544 7.05 16.42 20.94
C GLN A 544 8.24 16.15 21.88
N ASN A 545 9.23 15.35 21.46
CA ASN A 545 10.36 14.91 22.28
C ASN A 545 9.97 14.15 23.57
N GLN A 546 8.75 13.59 23.62
CA GLN A 546 8.22 12.74 24.70
C GLN A 546 8.63 11.28 24.47
N LEU A 547 9.94 11.02 24.51
CA LEU A 547 10.53 9.76 24.07
C LEU A 547 10.18 8.53 24.94
N LEU A 548 9.86 8.72 26.22
CA LEU A 548 9.47 7.62 27.12
C LEU A 548 8.05 7.12 26.81
N ASP A 549 7.10 8.05 26.64
CA ASP A 549 5.73 7.73 26.25
C ASP A 549 5.68 7.04 24.88
N ALA A 550 6.47 7.55 23.93
CA ALA A 550 6.61 6.93 22.61
C ALA A 550 7.09 5.48 22.71
N GLU A 551 8.15 5.22 23.48
CA GLU A 551 8.69 3.86 23.66
C GLU A 551 7.66 2.92 24.30
N ALA A 552 6.90 3.38 25.29
CA ALA A 552 5.85 2.58 25.93
C ALA A 552 4.74 2.18 24.93
N LEU A 553 4.26 3.13 24.12
CA LEU A 553 3.25 2.89 23.09
C LEU A 553 3.74 1.90 22.01
N LEU A 554 5.00 2.05 21.59
CA LEU A 554 5.60 1.19 20.56
C LEU A 554 5.85 -0.22 21.07
N ASN A 555 6.31 -0.37 22.32
CA ASN A 555 6.44 -1.68 22.96
C ASN A 555 5.08 -2.35 23.09
N ARG A 556 4.02 -1.60 23.46
CA ARG A 556 2.65 -2.13 23.47
C ARG A 556 2.20 -2.59 22.09
N ALA A 557 2.53 -1.85 21.03
CA ALA A 557 2.23 -2.27 19.66
C ALA A 557 2.96 -3.58 19.29
N LEU A 558 4.21 -3.75 19.71
CA LEU A 558 4.99 -4.97 19.49
C LEU A 558 4.53 -6.17 20.34
N GLU A 559 3.99 -5.95 21.54
CA GLU A 559 3.34 -7.01 22.32
C GLU A 559 2.13 -7.59 21.56
N LEU A 560 1.35 -6.73 20.91
CA LEU A 560 0.16 -7.12 20.15
C LEU A 560 0.52 -7.71 18.78
N ALA A 561 1.55 -7.15 18.14
CA ALA A 561 2.03 -7.55 16.83
C ALA A 561 3.58 -7.57 16.80
N PRO A 562 4.22 -8.69 17.20
CA PRO A 562 5.68 -8.79 17.30
C PRO A 562 6.43 -8.49 15.98
N GLY A 563 5.79 -8.74 14.84
CA GLY A 563 6.33 -8.46 13.51
C GLY A 563 6.00 -7.07 12.96
N PHE A 564 5.56 -6.11 13.79
CA PHE A 564 5.16 -4.80 13.31
C PHE A 564 6.39 -3.92 12.98
N ALA A 565 6.71 -3.84 11.69
CA ALA A 565 7.89 -3.14 11.19
C ALA A 565 7.92 -1.65 11.56
N GLN A 566 6.78 -0.96 11.46
CA GLN A 566 6.65 0.47 11.75
C GLN A 566 7.00 0.79 13.21
N ALA A 567 6.60 -0.08 14.15
CA ALA A 567 6.93 0.11 15.55
C ALA A 567 8.43 -0.05 15.81
N ASN A 568 9.08 -1.04 15.20
CA ASN A 568 10.55 -1.19 15.27
C ASN A 568 11.28 0.01 14.66
N PHE A 569 10.81 0.52 13.51
CA PHE A 569 11.37 1.72 12.89
C PHE A 569 11.26 2.94 13.81
N ASN A 570 10.09 3.19 14.39
CA ASN A 570 9.87 4.30 15.30
C ASN A 570 10.66 4.14 16.62
N LEU A 571 10.84 2.93 17.15
CA LEU A 571 11.77 2.68 18.26
C LEU A 571 13.21 3.00 17.85
N GLY A 572 13.59 2.71 16.61
CA GLY A 572 14.88 3.09 16.05
C GLY A 572 15.08 4.61 16.00
N LEU A 573 14.03 5.38 15.70
CA LEU A 573 14.03 6.84 15.79
C LEU A 573 14.17 7.32 17.25
N VAL A 574 13.46 6.69 18.20
CA VAL A 574 13.61 6.98 19.64
C VAL A 574 15.06 6.75 20.10
N ALA A 575 15.66 5.61 19.75
CA ALA A 575 17.04 5.30 20.07
C ALA A 575 18.03 6.31 19.43
N ALA A 576 17.79 6.70 18.17
CA ALA A 576 18.59 7.72 17.50
C ALA A 576 18.50 9.08 18.21
N ALA A 577 17.32 9.50 18.64
CA ALA A 577 17.10 10.74 19.39
C ALA A 577 17.81 10.72 20.75
N ARG A 578 17.91 9.55 21.38
CA ARG A 578 18.68 9.30 22.62
C ARG A 578 20.19 9.13 22.40
N LYS A 579 20.67 9.22 21.16
CA LYS A 579 22.07 9.00 20.78
C LYS A 579 22.58 7.57 21.07
N GLU A 580 21.73 6.57 20.85
CA GLU A 580 22.02 5.13 20.99
C GLU A 580 22.14 4.47 19.59
N PRO A 581 23.23 4.69 18.83
CA PRO A 581 23.32 4.28 17.43
C PRO A 581 23.24 2.76 17.23
N GLU A 582 23.89 1.95 18.08
CA GLU A 582 23.85 0.48 17.94
C GLU A 582 22.45 -0.11 18.14
N LYS A 583 21.71 0.44 19.12
CA LYS A 583 20.31 0.06 19.35
C LYS A 583 19.44 0.48 18.17
N SER A 584 19.65 1.71 17.67
CA SER A 584 18.94 2.23 16.49
C SER A 584 19.18 1.37 15.24
N ALA A 585 20.44 1.02 14.93
CA ALA A 585 20.79 0.14 13.82
C ALA A 585 20.14 -1.25 13.95
N THR A 586 20.13 -1.81 15.15
CA THR A 586 19.47 -3.10 15.41
C THR A 586 17.98 -3.03 15.16
N LEU A 587 17.30 -1.98 15.65
CA LEU A 587 15.87 -1.78 15.45
C LEU A 587 15.51 -1.54 13.98
N TYR A 588 16.33 -0.79 13.24
CA TYR A 588 16.15 -0.64 11.79
C TYR A 588 16.33 -1.96 11.04
N ARG A 589 17.32 -2.80 11.42
CA ARG A 589 17.47 -4.14 10.84
C ARG A 589 16.25 -5.02 11.12
N THR A 590 15.70 -4.97 12.34
CA THR A 590 14.47 -5.71 12.68
C THR A 590 13.28 -5.21 11.87
N ALA A 591 13.13 -3.89 11.70
CA ALA A 591 12.08 -3.31 10.87
C ALA A 591 12.17 -3.78 9.40
N VAL A 592 13.38 -3.80 8.84
CA VAL A 592 13.63 -4.27 7.46
C VAL A 592 13.42 -5.78 7.31
N ALA A 593 13.76 -6.58 8.34
CA ALA A 593 13.50 -8.01 8.31
C ALA A 593 11.99 -8.31 8.31
N ALA A 594 11.22 -7.53 9.07
CA ALA A 594 9.76 -7.62 9.12
C ALA A 594 9.08 -7.07 7.84
N ASP A 595 9.60 -5.98 7.28
CA ASP A 595 9.14 -5.40 6.01
C ASP A 595 10.34 -4.93 5.17
N PRO A 596 10.80 -5.75 4.21
CA PRO A 596 11.93 -5.40 3.35
C PRO A 596 11.67 -4.22 2.41
N SER A 597 10.41 -3.77 2.26
CA SER A 597 10.04 -2.60 1.47
C SER A 597 10.16 -1.28 2.25
N MET A 598 10.49 -1.33 3.54
CA MET A 598 10.62 -0.16 4.42
C MET A 598 11.89 0.66 4.12
N PHE A 599 11.88 1.37 3.00
CA PHE A 599 13.03 2.14 2.50
C PHE A 599 13.51 3.21 3.51
N LEU A 600 12.62 3.78 4.33
CA LEU A 600 12.98 4.76 5.36
C LEU A 600 13.92 4.15 6.43
N ALA A 601 13.70 2.89 6.81
CA ALA A 601 14.58 2.19 7.75
C ALA A 601 15.94 1.88 7.11
N LEU A 602 15.94 1.43 5.85
CA LEU A 602 17.16 1.20 5.06
C LEU A 602 17.97 2.49 4.87
N ARG A 603 17.32 3.59 4.52
CA ARG A 603 17.97 4.91 4.39
C ARG A 603 18.57 5.37 5.71
N ASN A 604 17.85 5.23 6.82
CA ASN A 604 18.37 5.63 8.13
C ASN A 604 19.53 4.72 8.59
N LEU A 605 19.49 3.43 8.25
CA LEU A 605 20.61 2.52 8.44
C LEU A 605 21.82 2.95 7.59
N GLY A 606 21.60 3.33 6.33
CA GLY A 606 22.63 3.90 5.45
C GLY A 606 23.24 5.18 6.02
N ASN A 607 22.42 6.10 6.52
CA ASN A 607 22.87 7.33 7.18
C ASN A 607 23.73 7.02 8.42
N LEU A 608 23.36 6.01 9.21
CA LEU A 608 24.10 5.61 10.40
C LEU A 608 25.46 5.02 10.03
N HIS A 609 25.51 4.08 9.09
CA HIS A 609 26.76 3.51 8.58
C HIS A 609 27.66 4.58 7.96
N PHE A 610 27.09 5.52 7.19
CA PHE A 610 27.84 6.62 6.59
C PHE A 610 28.51 7.49 7.65
N ARG A 611 27.79 7.86 8.72
CA ARG A 611 28.34 8.62 9.85
C ARG A 611 29.43 7.87 10.61
N ASN A 612 29.32 6.54 10.68
CA ASN A 612 30.34 5.66 11.27
C ASN A 612 31.52 5.37 10.33
N ARG A 613 31.53 5.95 9.12
CA ARG A 613 32.53 5.72 8.05
C ARG A 613 32.56 4.28 7.51
N GLU A 614 31.46 3.56 7.66
CA GLU A 614 31.22 2.21 7.15
C GLU A 614 30.61 2.29 5.73
N PHE A 615 31.35 2.89 4.81
CA PHE A 615 30.82 3.33 3.51
C PHE A 615 30.30 2.18 2.63
N THR A 616 30.88 0.99 2.74
CA THR A 616 30.42 -0.19 1.99
C THR A 616 29.03 -0.63 2.47
N GLN A 617 28.82 -0.72 3.79
CA GLN A 617 27.52 -1.05 4.38
C GLN A 617 26.50 0.07 4.11
N ALA A 618 26.93 1.34 4.16
CA ALA A 618 26.08 2.48 3.84
C ALA A 618 25.57 2.42 2.40
N LYS A 619 26.47 2.21 1.44
CA LYS A 619 26.14 2.05 0.01
C LYS A 619 25.14 0.92 -0.20
N GLN A 620 25.38 -0.25 0.40
CA GLN A 620 24.48 -1.39 0.29
C GLN A 620 23.07 -1.05 0.83
N ALA A 621 22.99 -0.40 1.99
CA ALA A 621 21.70 0.01 2.57
C ALA A 621 20.97 1.03 1.69
N TYR A 622 21.67 2.01 1.13
CA TYR A 622 21.08 2.96 0.18
C TYR A 622 20.64 2.32 -1.14
N GLU A 623 21.40 1.36 -1.68
CA GLU A 623 21.01 0.60 -2.88
C GLU A 623 19.73 -0.21 -2.64
N MET A 624 19.61 -0.84 -1.47
CA MET A 624 18.38 -1.52 -1.07
C MET A 624 17.22 -0.52 -0.92
N ALA A 625 17.45 0.64 -0.30
CA ALA A 625 16.43 1.68 -0.14
C ALA A 625 15.96 2.22 -1.50
N ALA A 626 16.89 2.51 -2.42
CA ALA A 626 16.62 2.97 -3.78
C ALA A 626 15.92 1.90 -4.63
N THR A 627 16.15 0.62 -4.37
CA THR A 627 15.40 -0.47 -5.01
C THR A 627 13.95 -0.53 -4.50
N ALA A 628 13.75 -0.36 -3.20
CA ALA A 628 12.42 -0.37 -2.57
C ALA A 628 11.60 0.89 -2.90
N ALA A 629 12.25 2.05 -3.01
CA ALA A 629 11.65 3.33 -3.41
C ALA A 629 12.53 4.06 -4.42
N PRO A 630 12.36 3.78 -5.74
CA PRO A 630 13.16 4.42 -6.80
C PRO A 630 13.07 5.95 -6.82
N ASN A 631 11.98 6.51 -6.30
CA ASN A 631 11.71 7.94 -6.17
C ASN A 631 12.26 8.58 -4.87
N ASP A 632 12.93 7.83 -3.98
CA ASP A 632 13.59 8.42 -2.80
C ASP A 632 14.95 9.02 -3.19
N LEU A 633 14.91 10.30 -3.59
CA LEU A 633 16.10 11.08 -3.94
C LEU A 633 17.22 11.01 -2.88
N PRO A 634 16.95 11.13 -1.56
CA PRO A 634 17.97 11.00 -0.53
C PRO A 634 18.78 9.69 -0.60
N SER A 635 18.14 8.55 -0.84
CA SER A 635 18.87 7.28 -0.99
C SER A 635 19.72 7.25 -2.25
N GLN A 636 19.22 7.77 -3.38
CA GLN A 636 19.98 7.87 -4.64
C GLN A 636 21.24 8.72 -4.47
N LEU A 637 21.14 9.87 -3.81
CA LEU A 637 22.28 10.72 -3.50
C LEU A 637 23.23 10.06 -2.49
N GLY A 638 22.69 9.31 -1.52
CA GLY A 638 23.45 8.53 -0.54
C GLY A 638 24.43 7.55 -1.19
N ILE A 639 24.02 6.87 -2.27
CA ILE A 639 24.89 5.96 -3.05
C ILE A 639 26.09 6.73 -3.61
N GLY A 640 25.85 7.86 -4.28
CA GLY A 640 26.91 8.71 -4.82
C GLY A 640 27.85 9.24 -3.74
N ASN A 641 27.30 9.66 -2.60
CA ASN A 641 28.10 10.16 -1.47
C ASN A 641 29.03 9.07 -0.92
N CYS A 642 28.56 7.82 -0.81
CA CYS A 642 29.39 6.70 -0.39
C CYS A 642 30.54 6.45 -1.38
N LEU A 643 30.27 6.50 -2.69
CA LEU A 643 31.28 6.32 -3.73
C LEU A 643 32.37 7.41 -3.67
N MET A 644 32.00 8.66 -3.38
CA MET A 644 32.96 9.75 -3.17
C MET A 644 33.90 9.48 -1.99
N GLU A 645 33.36 9.00 -0.87
CA GLU A 645 34.15 8.63 0.31
C GLU A 645 35.01 7.39 0.09
N MET A 646 34.52 6.43 -0.70
CA MET A 646 35.25 5.24 -1.14
C MET A 646 36.34 5.53 -2.19
N LYS A 647 36.50 6.79 -2.62
CA LYS A 647 37.46 7.22 -3.65
C LYS A 647 37.18 6.64 -5.04
N GLU A 648 35.90 6.48 -5.37
CA GLU A 648 35.39 6.04 -6.68
C GLU A 648 34.63 7.17 -7.41
N PRO A 649 35.27 8.33 -7.70
CA PRO A 649 34.59 9.52 -8.19
C PRO A 649 33.92 9.33 -9.56
N THR A 650 34.50 8.53 -10.45
CA THR A 650 33.92 8.26 -11.78
C THR A 650 32.55 7.60 -11.66
N MET A 651 32.40 6.63 -10.75
CA MET A 651 31.13 5.97 -10.50
C MET A 651 30.14 6.90 -9.79
N ALA A 652 30.62 7.73 -8.85
CA ALA A 652 29.78 8.72 -8.18
C ALA A 652 29.18 9.73 -9.17
N ILE A 653 30.00 10.28 -10.07
CA ILE A 653 29.58 11.22 -11.12
C ILE A 653 28.48 10.60 -12.00
N GLU A 654 28.66 9.35 -12.43
CA GLU A 654 27.65 8.65 -13.23
C GLU A 654 26.33 8.45 -12.46
N MET A 655 26.40 8.09 -11.18
CA MET A 655 25.19 7.97 -10.35
C MET A 655 24.48 9.31 -10.19
N TYR A 656 25.22 10.40 -9.96
CA TYR A 656 24.60 11.73 -9.87
C TYR A 656 24.00 12.18 -11.22
N ARG A 657 24.60 11.86 -12.37
CA ARG A 657 24.00 12.13 -13.69
C ARG A 657 22.65 11.44 -13.85
N ARG A 658 22.57 10.15 -13.51
CA ARG A 658 21.29 9.41 -13.50
C ARG A 658 20.27 10.03 -12.55
N ALA A 659 20.70 10.51 -11.38
CA ALA A 659 19.81 11.21 -10.45
C ALA A 659 19.33 12.56 -10.99
N VAL A 660 20.15 13.29 -11.78
CA VAL A 660 19.71 14.53 -12.46
C VAL A 660 18.60 14.22 -13.47
N GLU A 661 18.72 13.13 -14.22
CA GLU A 661 17.70 12.71 -15.18
C GLU A 661 16.39 12.29 -14.50
N ALA A 662 16.49 11.52 -13.41
CA ALA A 662 15.32 11.02 -12.68
C ALA A 662 14.60 12.08 -11.84
N PHE A 663 15.32 13.11 -11.36
CA PHE A 663 14.80 14.16 -10.48
C PHE A 663 15.05 15.55 -11.07
N ALA A 664 14.55 15.77 -12.29
CA ALA A 664 14.80 16.98 -13.05
C ALA A 664 14.38 18.27 -12.34
N ASP A 665 13.36 18.22 -11.47
CA ASP A 665 12.84 19.37 -10.72
C ASP A 665 13.61 19.66 -9.42
N SER A 666 14.55 18.79 -9.02
CA SER A 666 15.35 18.98 -7.82
C SER A 666 16.72 19.60 -8.14
N PRO A 667 17.18 20.61 -7.36
CA PRO A 667 18.54 21.11 -7.51
C PRO A 667 19.62 20.20 -6.88
N LEU A 668 19.24 19.30 -5.95
CA LEU A 668 20.20 18.54 -5.14
C LEU A 668 21.09 17.56 -5.94
N PRO A 669 20.57 16.81 -6.93
CA PRO A 669 21.43 15.98 -7.80
C PRO A 669 22.47 16.80 -8.56
N ARG A 670 22.06 17.95 -9.10
CA ARG A 670 22.93 18.84 -9.87
C ARG A 670 24.03 19.45 -9.01
N TYR A 671 23.68 19.88 -7.81
CA TYR A 671 24.65 20.33 -6.81
C TYR A 671 25.65 19.23 -6.46
N SER A 672 25.16 18.01 -6.21
CA SER A 672 26.00 16.87 -5.85
C SER A 672 26.95 16.49 -6.99
N LEU A 673 26.47 16.53 -8.23
CA LEU A 673 27.28 16.34 -9.44
C LEU A 673 28.37 17.41 -9.58
N GLY A 674 28.03 18.69 -9.40
CA GLY A 674 28.99 19.80 -9.43
C GLY A 674 30.10 19.62 -8.40
N LYS A 675 29.73 19.30 -7.15
CA LYS A 675 30.68 18.99 -6.08
C LYS A 675 31.59 17.81 -6.39
N ALA A 676 31.03 16.75 -6.96
CA ALA A 676 31.78 15.56 -7.32
C ALA A 676 32.81 15.87 -8.42
N LEU A 677 32.42 16.63 -9.44
CA LEU A 677 33.31 17.07 -10.53
C LEU A 677 34.43 17.98 -10.01
N GLU A 678 34.10 18.95 -9.16
CA GLU A 678 35.09 19.83 -8.52
C GLU A 678 36.10 19.03 -7.70
N SER A 679 35.61 18.16 -6.82
CA SER A 679 36.45 17.31 -5.96
C SER A 679 37.31 16.32 -6.75
N SER A 680 36.94 16.05 -8.01
CA SER A 680 37.67 15.20 -8.95
C SER A 680 38.66 15.98 -9.84
N GLY A 681 38.91 17.25 -9.54
CA GLY A 681 39.83 18.10 -10.29
C GLY A 681 39.28 18.62 -11.62
N LYS A 682 37.95 18.65 -11.79
CA LYS A 682 37.26 19.07 -13.02
C LYS A 682 36.35 20.29 -12.79
N PRO A 683 36.87 21.42 -12.28
CA PRO A 683 36.04 22.58 -11.94
C PRO A 683 35.30 23.18 -13.15
N ALA A 684 35.90 23.15 -14.35
CA ALA A 684 35.24 23.60 -15.57
C ALA A 684 34.00 22.76 -15.94
N GLU A 685 34.03 21.45 -15.70
CA GLU A 685 32.85 20.59 -15.92
C GLU A 685 31.77 20.84 -14.85
N ALA A 686 32.15 21.30 -13.65
CA ALA A 686 31.23 21.58 -12.54
C ALA A 686 30.36 22.84 -12.76
N THR A 687 30.77 23.74 -13.66
CA THR A 687 30.06 25.00 -13.97
C THR A 687 28.60 24.77 -14.34
N ARG A 688 28.35 23.88 -15.31
CA ARG A 688 27.00 23.65 -15.82
C ARG A 688 26.05 23.06 -14.75
N PRO A 689 26.42 21.98 -14.02
CA PRO A 689 25.58 21.47 -12.94
C PRO A 689 25.29 22.51 -11.85
N TYR A 690 26.28 23.31 -11.43
CA TYR A 690 26.03 24.35 -10.43
C TYR A 690 25.10 25.45 -10.94
N GLU A 691 25.25 25.88 -12.19
CA GLU A 691 24.36 26.87 -12.80
C GLU A 691 22.92 26.36 -12.95
N GLU A 692 22.74 25.12 -13.41
CA GLU A 692 21.42 24.51 -13.51
C GLU A 692 20.75 24.35 -12.13
N ALA A 693 21.51 23.99 -11.08
CA ALA A 693 20.99 23.97 -9.71
C ALA A 693 20.62 25.37 -9.20
N ALA A 694 21.43 26.40 -9.52
CA ALA A 694 21.16 27.78 -9.16
C ALA A 694 19.89 28.32 -9.81
N LYS A 695 19.62 27.97 -11.08
CA LYS A 695 18.38 28.31 -11.79
C LYS A 695 17.13 27.71 -11.14
N LEU A 696 17.29 26.62 -10.39
CA LEU A 696 16.24 26.02 -9.55
C LEU A 696 16.20 26.61 -8.12
N GLY A 697 16.86 27.74 -7.88
CA GLY A 697 16.84 28.46 -6.61
C GLY A 697 17.84 27.96 -5.56
N HIS A 698 18.78 27.07 -5.89
CA HIS A 698 19.71 26.50 -4.91
C HIS A 698 20.92 27.41 -4.67
N LEU A 699 20.79 28.28 -3.67
CA LEU A 699 21.82 29.25 -3.24
C LEU A 699 23.21 28.64 -3.02
N PRO A 700 23.39 27.47 -2.36
CA PRO A 700 24.72 26.91 -2.17
C PRO A 700 25.43 26.58 -3.48
N SER A 701 24.71 26.17 -4.55
CA SER A 701 25.35 25.94 -5.86
C SER A 701 25.80 27.23 -6.51
N LEU A 702 24.96 28.27 -6.44
CA LEU A 702 25.30 29.58 -6.97
C LEU A 702 26.52 30.18 -6.27
N GLN A 703 26.55 30.09 -4.94
CA GLN A 703 27.69 30.52 -4.14
C GLN A 703 28.96 29.76 -4.51
N GLN A 704 28.91 28.43 -4.66
CA GLN A 704 30.09 27.67 -5.09
C GLN A 704 30.55 28.04 -6.50
N LEU A 705 29.63 28.26 -7.44
CA LEU A 705 29.98 28.68 -8.80
C LEU A 705 30.69 30.04 -8.82
N ILE A 706 30.19 31.01 -8.06
CA ILE A 706 30.80 32.33 -7.91
C ILE A 706 32.18 32.21 -7.24
N ASN A 707 32.32 31.38 -6.20
CA ASN A 707 33.60 31.12 -5.55
C ASN A 707 34.64 30.53 -6.52
N LEU A 708 34.24 29.58 -7.37
CA LEU A 708 35.15 29.01 -8.38
C LEU A 708 35.66 30.06 -9.36
N GLN A 709 34.79 31.00 -9.77
CA GLN A 709 35.18 32.12 -10.63
C GLN A 709 36.13 33.09 -9.91
N LEU A 710 35.82 33.48 -8.68
CA LEU A 710 36.64 34.40 -7.88
C LEU A 710 38.00 33.80 -7.52
N GLN A 711 38.10 32.46 -7.41
CA GLN A 711 39.34 31.72 -7.19
C GLN A 711 40.09 31.40 -8.49
N GLU A 712 39.64 31.91 -9.65
CA GLU A 712 40.22 31.68 -10.98
C GLU A 712 40.32 30.19 -11.36
N LYS A 713 39.48 29.33 -10.77
CA LYS A 713 39.39 27.89 -11.08
C LYS A 713 38.56 27.60 -12.33
N ILE A 714 37.74 28.57 -12.71
CA ILE A 714 36.95 28.60 -13.96
C ILE A 714 37.06 30.00 -14.55
N ALA A 715 36.71 30.14 -15.83
CA ALA A 715 36.70 31.42 -16.53
C ALA A 715 35.33 31.62 -17.21
N LEU A 716 34.43 32.31 -16.51
CA LEU A 716 33.15 32.77 -17.02
C LEU A 716 33.33 34.12 -17.72
N GLU A 717 32.55 34.33 -18.78
CA GLU A 717 32.42 35.65 -19.42
C GLU A 717 31.90 36.68 -18.40
N ALA A 718 32.42 37.91 -18.44
CA ALA A 718 32.13 38.94 -17.44
C ALA A 718 30.62 39.24 -17.31
N GLU A 719 29.90 39.25 -18.43
CA GLU A 719 28.45 39.47 -18.43
C GLU A 719 27.69 38.28 -17.83
N HIS A 720 28.15 37.04 -18.06
CA HIS A 720 27.57 35.84 -17.46
C HIS A 720 27.80 35.81 -15.96
N PHE A 721 29.01 36.18 -15.51
CA PHE A 721 29.34 36.31 -14.10
C PHE A 721 28.44 37.35 -13.39
N ALA A 722 28.25 38.52 -14.00
CA ALA A 722 27.35 39.54 -13.47
C ALA A 722 25.90 39.05 -13.32
N LYS A 723 25.40 38.29 -14.31
CA LYS A 723 24.05 37.67 -14.24
C LYS A 723 23.91 36.70 -13.07
N LEU A 724 24.94 35.89 -12.79
CA LEU A 724 24.94 34.96 -11.66
C LEU A 724 24.98 35.69 -10.32
N CYS A 725 25.79 36.75 -10.19
CA CYS A 725 25.81 37.57 -8.98
C CYS A 725 24.46 38.25 -8.74
N LEU A 726 23.83 38.78 -9.80
CA LEU A 726 22.50 39.40 -9.72
C LEU A 726 21.43 38.38 -9.31
N LEU A 727 21.44 37.19 -9.91
CA LEU A 727 20.52 36.09 -9.52
C LEU A 727 20.63 35.78 -8.02
N GLY A 728 21.82 35.81 -7.44
CA GLY A 728 22.02 35.57 -6.02
C GLY A 728 21.46 36.67 -5.14
N CYS A 729 21.58 37.93 -5.57
CA CYS A 729 20.88 39.04 -4.93
C CYS A 729 19.36 38.88 -5.04
N GLU A 730 18.82 38.55 -6.20
CA GLU A 730 17.37 38.39 -6.40
C GLU A 730 16.79 37.25 -5.55
N LEU A 731 17.44 36.08 -5.54
CA LEU A 731 17.03 34.92 -4.72
C LEU A 731 17.08 35.19 -3.21
N THR A 732 17.84 36.20 -2.79
CA THR A 732 17.94 36.61 -1.38
C THR A 732 17.21 37.93 -1.10
N GLU A 733 16.43 38.44 -2.05
CA GLU A 733 15.75 39.74 -1.98
C GLU A 733 16.72 40.89 -1.64
N PHE A 734 17.96 40.80 -2.10
CA PHE A 734 19.07 41.71 -1.84
C PHE A 734 19.46 41.83 -0.36
N LYS A 735 19.00 40.91 0.52
CA LYS A 735 19.27 40.95 1.96
C LYS A 735 20.58 40.28 2.36
N GLU A 736 21.18 39.45 1.50
CA GLU A 736 22.45 38.80 1.81
C GLU A 736 23.65 39.68 1.40
N PRO A 737 24.46 40.17 2.36
CA PRO A 737 25.56 41.08 2.06
C PRO A 737 26.64 40.45 1.18
N TRP A 738 26.85 39.13 1.29
CA TRP A 738 27.84 38.41 0.49
C TRP A 738 27.51 38.47 -1.01
N PHE A 739 26.25 38.21 -1.40
CA PHE A 739 25.83 38.29 -2.80
C PHE A 739 25.93 39.73 -3.32
N ASN A 740 25.53 40.72 -2.51
CA ASN A 740 25.68 42.13 -2.87
C ASN A 740 27.16 42.51 -3.12
N GLN A 741 28.09 42.04 -2.27
CA GLN A 741 29.52 42.26 -2.48
C GLN A 741 29.99 41.63 -3.80
N THR A 742 29.60 40.39 -4.09
CA THR A 742 30.01 39.73 -5.35
C THR A 742 29.42 40.40 -6.60
N LEU A 743 28.22 40.98 -6.50
CA LEU A 743 27.64 41.80 -7.57
C LEU A 743 28.47 43.07 -7.78
N ALA A 744 28.86 43.76 -6.70
CA ALA A 744 29.73 44.93 -6.81
C ALA A 744 31.09 44.60 -7.44
N ILE A 745 31.70 43.47 -7.08
CA ILE A 745 32.94 42.98 -7.70
C ILE A 745 32.74 42.79 -9.22
N SER A 746 31.60 42.23 -9.64
CA SER A 746 31.30 42.06 -11.07
C SER A 746 31.09 43.39 -11.83
N HIS A 747 30.59 44.44 -11.16
CA HIS A 747 30.51 45.79 -11.72
C HIS A 747 31.91 46.42 -11.83
N ALA A 748 32.74 46.29 -10.79
CA ALA A 748 34.10 46.79 -10.79
C ALA A 748 34.96 46.14 -11.90
N GLN A 749 34.82 44.83 -12.12
CA GLN A 749 35.50 44.11 -13.22
C GLN A 749 35.10 44.60 -14.62
N ARG A 750 33.93 45.24 -14.76
CA ARG A 750 33.43 45.83 -16.01
C ARG A 750 33.72 47.34 -16.12
N GLY A 751 34.40 47.93 -15.14
CA GLY A 751 34.70 49.37 -15.09
C GLY A 751 33.58 50.26 -14.56
N GLU A 752 32.50 49.67 -14.03
CA GLU A 752 31.33 50.37 -13.49
C GLU A 752 31.56 50.70 -12.00
N LEU A 753 32.53 51.58 -11.72
CA LEU A 753 33.06 51.80 -10.37
C LEU A 753 32.06 52.52 -9.44
N ASP A 754 31.25 53.44 -9.95
CA ASP A 754 30.27 54.18 -9.13
C ASP A 754 29.12 53.26 -8.69
N GLU A 755 28.62 52.39 -9.58
CA GLU A 755 27.65 51.34 -9.28
C GLU A 755 28.21 50.35 -8.26
N ALA A 756 29.46 49.90 -8.44
CA ALA A 756 30.13 49.00 -7.51
C ALA A 756 30.22 49.60 -6.09
N LEU A 757 30.62 50.87 -5.94
CA LEU A 757 30.69 51.55 -4.65
C LEU A 757 29.30 51.66 -3.98
N GLY A 758 28.27 52.03 -4.75
CA GLY A 758 26.90 52.11 -4.24
C GLY A 758 26.39 50.78 -3.68
N ILE A 759 26.70 49.67 -4.36
CA ILE A 759 26.34 48.31 -3.91
C ILE A 759 27.18 47.88 -2.70
N LEU A 760 28.49 48.17 -2.66
CA LEU A 760 29.33 47.84 -1.51
C LEU A 760 28.92 48.57 -0.24
N HIS A 761 28.52 49.85 -0.31
CA HIS A 761 28.00 50.56 0.85
C HIS A 761 26.73 49.91 1.40
N ARG A 762 25.82 49.47 0.51
CA ARG A 762 24.63 48.71 0.92
C ARG A 762 25.01 47.38 1.56
N ALA A 763 25.95 46.64 0.96
CA ALA A 763 26.46 45.38 1.49
C ALA A 763 27.09 45.56 2.88
N ALA A 764 27.84 46.65 3.10
CA ALA A 764 28.44 46.98 4.39
C ALA A 764 27.39 47.23 5.47
N THR A 765 26.34 48.00 5.16
CA THR A 765 25.23 48.23 6.09
C THR A 765 24.55 46.92 6.47
N LEU A 766 24.22 46.07 5.49
CA LEU A 766 23.62 44.75 5.73
C LEU A 766 24.53 43.83 6.56
N ALA A 767 25.83 43.81 6.28
CA ALA A 767 26.79 43.01 7.04
C ALA A 767 26.91 43.48 8.50
N GLN A 768 26.86 44.80 8.73
CA GLN A 768 26.85 45.39 10.06
C GLN A 768 25.57 45.05 10.84
N GLU A 769 24.41 45.20 10.21
CA GLU A 769 23.10 44.88 10.81
C GLU A 769 23.00 43.39 11.17
N GLN A 770 23.60 42.51 10.38
CA GLN A 770 23.61 41.06 10.59
C GLN A 770 24.76 40.57 11.48
N GLY A 771 25.63 41.46 11.98
CA GLY A 771 26.77 41.10 12.82
C GLY A 771 27.86 40.29 12.12
N LYS A 772 27.95 40.35 10.78
CA LYS A 772 28.95 39.63 9.97
C LYS A 772 30.27 40.41 9.91
N ASN A 773 30.97 40.48 11.05
CA ASN A 773 32.13 41.36 11.26
C ASN A 773 33.31 41.11 10.29
N GLU A 774 33.62 39.84 9.99
CA GLU A 774 34.70 39.49 9.05
C GLU A 774 34.37 39.96 7.62
N LEU A 775 33.16 39.67 7.16
CA LEU A 775 32.66 40.10 5.85
C LEU A 775 32.60 41.63 5.75
N LEU A 776 32.20 42.32 6.82
CA LEU A 776 32.20 43.78 6.86
C LEU A 776 33.60 44.37 6.69
N GLN A 777 34.62 43.76 7.29
CA GLN A 777 36.01 44.20 7.09
C GLN A 777 36.45 43.99 5.64
N GLU A 778 36.12 42.85 5.04
CA GLU A 778 36.41 42.55 3.64
C GLU A 778 35.73 43.55 2.69
N ILE A 779 34.45 43.86 2.91
CA ILE A 779 33.70 44.84 2.12
C ILE A 779 34.34 46.25 2.24
N LYS A 780 34.74 46.66 3.45
CA LYS A 780 35.41 47.96 3.65
C LYS A 780 36.76 48.04 2.93
N ALA A 781 37.55 46.97 2.97
CA ALA A 781 38.80 46.89 2.21
C ALA A 781 38.56 47.01 0.71
N ASN A 782 37.51 46.37 0.18
CA ASN A 782 37.14 46.50 -1.24
C ASN A 782 36.67 47.93 -1.61
N ILE A 783 35.96 48.62 -0.71
CA ILE A 783 35.58 50.04 -0.91
C ILE A 783 36.83 50.92 -1.00
N GLU A 784 37.78 50.73 -0.08
CA GLU A 784 39.05 51.48 -0.09
C GLU A 784 39.84 51.21 -1.37
N LEU A 785 39.95 49.95 -1.79
CA LEU A 785 40.65 49.54 -3.00
C LEU A 785 40.07 50.22 -4.26
N ILE A 786 38.74 50.22 -4.41
CA ILE A 786 38.07 50.87 -5.55
C ILE A 786 38.28 52.39 -5.51
N ASN A 787 38.17 53.01 -4.33
CA ASN A 787 38.41 54.44 -4.17
C ASN A 787 39.85 54.85 -4.51
N THR A 788 40.84 53.99 -4.26
CA THR A 788 42.24 54.23 -4.64
C THR A 788 42.55 53.95 -6.11
N SER A 789 41.69 53.19 -6.80
CA SER A 789 41.83 52.83 -8.22
C SER A 789 41.07 53.79 -9.16
N ARG A 790 40.30 54.72 -8.58
CA ARG A 790 39.56 55.81 -9.23
C ARG A 790 40.48 57.03 -9.40
#